data_AF-A0A4Q7AL55-F1
#
_entry.id   AF-A0A4Q7AL55-F1
#
_cell.length_a   1.000
_cell.length_b   1.000
_cell.length_c   1.000
_cell.angle_alpha   90.00
_cell.angle_beta   90.00
_cell.angle_gamma   90.00
#
_symmetry.space_group_name_H-M   'P 1'
#
loop_
_entity.id
_entity.type
_entity.pdbx_description
1 polymer ?
#
loop_
_entity_poly.entity_id
_entity_poly.type
_entity_poly.pdbx_seq_one_letter_code
_entity_poly.pdbx_strand_id
1 'polypeptide(L)'
;MTNITIYEKGTAKVLTQDVVNSHHSVYKVNIEKNNIAKAIKVNNNLEVYLLNGEKVVIEDFFVGEKPKEFTIETADGQHFLLNFLAFDTEGVATKIDYLSISDFHEYLVGDDSAVVPIWAWVAGAAGLIGIAAAAGGSGGSSHSDNGANSGDHTGPKLTIDVIDNNKINIKADEASKIEIKDANGNTIGSGQLNQAGEIDITLSRPLQDNETITIIATDTSGNKTPETINVGDVTKPEVSVDIIDENTIQIDSNEPGSKVEITDSAGNKIAEGVIDENGQLIIDLDKPLNPGDKIIVNVTDEAGNKAPPVEVTVGDFNGGENSGSADKQPPEFESAEVSTSGQIKLHYSEELDTDNLPKAEQFVVKVDGKVIPAENITVSVIDQQVILTLNPPIYAGQTVTVSYQDVTVGDDLNVIQDIRGNDAADLPETALTNKSTVVDPTDKTPPIIKTEVTDATHIEVISNEPGKVEIKDSNGNVIGSGTATGNDTPDNIQLTRPLVDGETVTVVVTDAAKNETVKDVVVGDVTAPMIQTEVTDATHIEVTSNEPGTVEIKDAEGNVIGSGTVTGNDTPDNIQLTRPLVDGETVTVTVTDAAKNETVKDVVVGDVTAPMIQTEVTDATHIEVTSNEPGTVEIKDAEGNVIGSGAVTGNDTPDNIQLTRPLVDGEKVTVTVTDVANNIGQDTATAGDVTAPELESASVNEAGQVILDFDEDLDPANLPALDSIIVTSGGNPLVVTGIALDSVDKNVVIVTTAPPIYQGQAIDVKYTDLSVGNDPKALQDLAGNDIASFSEKIGLADNHSTVPNPNLSIILTEVEGTDFTVNANELSDGVITVKGVVNNLEVSQSVDQVVVTITSGSETRTITVLAGDIVNGVWSADIDVSTLGLSDVSRPTVTAVATIKDGVGESVSIQTQDIGFVIDTVANDVLGAVSLTAG
;
A
#
# COMPACT_ATOMS: atom_id res chain seq x y z
N MET A 1 -20.64 35.34 2.87
CA MET A 1 -20.78 34.65 4.17
C MET A 1 -20.75 33.17 3.84
N THR A 2 -19.59 32.55 3.60
CA THR A 2 -18.65 32.05 4.63
C THR A 2 -19.35 31.35 5.79
N ASN A 3 -19.31 30.02 5.79
CA ASN A 3 -18.44 29.30 6.71
C ASN A 3 -17.72 28.18 5.96
N ILE A 4 -16.40 28.29 5.92
CA ILE A 4 -15.48 27.23 5.52
C ILE A 4 -15.09 26.52 6.82
N THR A 5 -15.06 25.19 6.81
CA THR A 5 -14.36 24.41 7.83
C THR A 5 -13.42 23.47 7.11
N ILE A 6 -12.13 23.81 7.14
CA ILE A 6 -11.02 22.95 6.73
C ILE A 6 -10.54 22.25 8.00
N TYR A 7 -10.28 20.95 7.91
CA TYR A 7 -9.51 20.20 8.90
C TYR A 7 -8.14 19.89 8.32
N GLU A 8 -7.11 19.91 9.17
CA GLU A 8 -5.77 19.45 8.81
C GLU A 8 -5.76 17.94 8.52
N LYS A 9 -4.79 17.49 7.69
CA LYS A 9 -4.55 16.09 7.26
C LYS A 9 -5.69 15.40 6.52
N GLY A 10 -5.55 15.36 5.18
CA GLY A 10 -6.30 14.46 4.31
C GLY A 10 -5.67 14.44 2.91
N THR A 11 -5.50 13.25 2.34
CA THR A 11 -4.99 13.00 0.98
C THR A 11 -5.92 13.58 -0.09
N ALA A 12 -5.39 13.78 -1.30
CA ALA A 12 -6.18 14.25 -2.44
C ALA A 12 -7.36 13.31 -2.73
N LYS A 13 -8.53 13.89 -3.00
CA LYS A 13 -9.77 13.13 -3.24
C LYS A 13 -9.79 12.59 -4.67
N VAL A 14 -9.73 11.26 -4.82
CA VAL A 14 -10.06 10.57 -6.09
C VAL A 14 -11.53 10.84 -6.43
N LEU A 15 -11.83 11.12 -7.70
CA LEU A 15 -13.14 11.61 -8.12
C LEU A 15 -13.86 10.76 -9.18
N THR A 16 -13.19 9.77 -9.77
CA THR A 16 -13.80 8.70 -10.57
C THR A 16 -12.96 7.42 -10.50
N GLN A 17 -13.62 6.28 -10.62
CA GLN A 17 -13.05 5.00 -11.03
C GLN A 17 -13.43 4.81 -12.50
N ASP A 18 -12.43 4.60 -13.36
CA ASP A 18 -12.66 4.15 -14.73
C ASP A 18 -13.05 2.66 -14.68
N VAL A 19 -14.20 2.32 -15.29
CA VAL A 19 -14.77 0.96 -15.25
C VAL A 19 -14.15 0.08 -16.36
N VAL A 20 -13.40 0.67 -17.30
CA VAL A 20 -12.71 -0.04 -18.39
C VAL A 20 -11.20 -0.10 -18.15
N ASN A 21 -10.60 0.92 -17.53
CA ASN A 21 -9.15 1.02 -17.38
C ASN A 21 -8.68 1.26 -15.92
N SER A 22 -8.49 0.17 -15.18
CA SER A 22 -8.22 0.15 -13.71
C SER A 22 -6.92 0.81 -13.23
N HIS A 23 -6.15 1.45 -14.12
CA HIS A 23 -4.83 2.01 -13.82
C HIS A 23 -4.69 3.53 -14.12
N HIS A 24 -5.72 4.19 -14.67
CA HIS A 24 -5.70 5.65 -14.90
C HIS A 24 -6.26 6.40 -13.67
N SER A 25 -5.54 7.40 -13.16
CA SER A 25 -6.00 8.22 -12.02
C SER A 25 -5.94 9.73 -12.29
N VAL A 26 -7.09 10.40 -12.21
CA VAL A 26 -7.19 11.88 -12.25
C VAL A 26 -7.47 12.43 -10.85
N TYR A 27 -6.55 13.26 -10.35
CA TYR A 27 -6.69 13.97 -9.08
C TYR A 27 -7.23 15.39 -9.34
N LYS A 28 -8.22 15.86 -8.58
CA LYS A 28 -8.74 17.24 -8.67
C LYS A 28 -8.68 17.97 -7.33
N VAL A 29 -8.25 19.23 -7.34
CA VAL A 29 -8.32 20.12 -6.17
C VAL A 29 -8.87 21.50 -6.52
N ASN A 30 -9.68 22.09 -5.63
CA ASN A 30 -10.32 23.39 -5.89
C ASN A 30 -9.37 24.54 -5.49
N ILE A 31 -8.49 24.95 -6.41
CA ILE A 31 -7.38 25.88 -6.18
C ILE A 31 -7.23 26.83 -7.37
N GLU A 32 -7.10 28.13 -7.10
CA GLU A 32 -6.73 29.13 -8.10
C GLU A 32 -5.30 28.91 -8.61
N LYS A 33 -5.11 28.92 -9.95
CA LYS A 33 -3.78 28.84 -10.58
C LYS A 33 -2.76 29.80 -9.96
N ASN A 34 -3.18 31.03 -9.68
CA ASN A 34 -2.31 32.08 -9.14
C ASN A 34 -1.98 31.91 -7.64
N ASN A 35 -2.63 30.97 -6.94
CA ASN A 35 -2.33 30.66 -5.54
C ASN A 35 -1.26 29.57 -5.38
N ILE A 36 -0.86 28.89 -6.47
CA ILE A 36 0.22 27.90 -6.45
C ILE A 36 1.57 28.64 -6.40
N ALA A 37 2.32 28.43 -5.32
CA ALA A 37 3.64 29.05 -5.11
C ALA A 37 4.76 28.26 -5.83
N LYS A 38 4.71 26.93 -5.75
CA LYS A 38 5.62 26.00 -6.42
C LYS A 38 5.08 24.57 -6.35
N ALA A 39 5.41 23.73 -7.32
CA ALA A 39 5.25 22.29 -7.22
C ALA A 39 6.62 21.62 -7.14
N ILE A 40 6.75 20.56 -6.33
CA ILE A 40 7.99 19.82 -6.10
C ILE A 40 7.71 18.33 -6.19
N LYS A 41 8.56 17.61 -6.93
CA LYS A 41 8.68 16.16 -6.84
C LYS A 41 9.59 15.81 -5.66
N VAL A 42 9.02 15.22 -4.61
CA VAL A 42 9.77 14.74 -3.43
C VAL A 42 9.71 13.22 -3.44
N ASN A 43 10.85 12.55 -3.65
CA ASN A 43 10.91 11.12 -3.94
C ASN A 43 9.97 10.77 -5.13
N ASN A 44 8.89 10.04 -4.85
CA ASN A 44 7.85 9.64 -5.81
C ASN A 44 6.56 10.47 -5.71
N ASN A 45 6.50 11.40 -4.76
CA ASN A 45 5.31 12.18 -4.44
C ASN A 45 5.32 13.52 -5.20
N LEU A 46 4.13 14.04 -5.48
CA LEU A 46 3.92 15.42 -5.96
C LEU A 46 3.47 16.29 -4.80
N GLU A 47 4.25 17.30 -4.44
CA GLU A 47 3.90 18.31 -3.43
C GLU A 47 3.65 19.67 -4.07
N VAL A 48 2.44 20.22 -3.94
CA VAL A 48 2.06 21.53 -4.46
C VAL A 48 1.90 22.51 -3.31
N TYR A 49 2.84 23.43 -3.17
CA TYR A 49 2.86 24.48 -2.15
C TYR A 49 2.06 25.69 -2.60
N LEU A 50 1.26 26.25 -1.70
CA LEU A 50 0.41 27.41 -1.94
C LEU A 50 0.97 28.69 -1.29
N LEU A 51 0.59 29.85 -1.83
CA LEU A 51 1.09 31.16 -1.37
C LEU A 51 0.66 31.52 0.06
N ASN A 52 -0.35 30.86 0.61
CA ASN A 52 -0.78 30.99 2.01
C ASN A 52 0.06 30.15 3.00
N GLY A 53 0.97 29.30 2.51
CA GLY A 53 1.81 28.41 3.31
C GLY A 53 1.28 26.97 3.46
N GLU A 54 0.09 26.67 2.95
CA GLU A 54 -0.45 25.31 2.88
C GLU A 54 0.23 24.50 1.75
N LYS A 55 0.12 23.16 1.79
CA LYS A 55 0.52 22.31 0.66
C LYS A 55 -0.46 21.15 0.43
N VAL A 56 -0.64 20.79 -0.83
CA VAL A 56 -1.27 19.53 -1.28
C VAL A 56 -0.16 18.51 -1.49
N VAL A 57 -0.38 17.26 -1.08
CA VAL A 57 0.52 16.14 -1.35
C VAL A 57 -0.26 15.02 -2.02
N ILE A 58 0.30 14.48 -3.11
CA ILE A 58 -0.18 13.26 -3.77
C ILE A 58 0.97 12.25 -3.72
N GLU A 59 0.75 11.17 -2.98
CA GLU A 59 1.74 10.13 -2.75
C GLU A 59 1.85 9.22 -3.97
N ASP A 60 3.07 8.78 -4.28
CA ASP A 60 3.42 7.92 -5.42
C ASP A 60 2.83 8.34 -6.79
N PHE A 61 2.61 9.65 -6.98
CA PHE A 61 2.19 10.26 -8.24
C PHE A 61 3.11 9.91 -9.42
N PHE A 62 4.40 9.63 -9.16
CA PHE A 62 5.40 9.30 -10.17
C PHE A 62 5.75 7.80 -10.27
N VAL A 63 4.97 6.90 -9.67
CA VAL A 63 5.18 5.42 -9.67
C VAL A 63 3.96 4.69 -10.23
N GLY A 64 4.19 3.53 -10.87
CA GLY A 64 3.17 2.68 -11.48
C GLY A 64 3.12 2.77 -13.01
N GLU A 65 2.24 1.97 -13.62
CA GLU A 65 1.84 2.18 -15.02
C GLU A 65 0.93 3.43 -15.14
N LYS A 66 0.69 3.90 -16.36
CA LYS A 66 0.28 5.28 -16.68
C LYS A 66 -1.00 5.32 -17.53
N PRO A 67 -1.81 6.39 -17.47
CA PRO A 67 -1.49 7.74 -16.96
C PRO A 67 -1.89 8.04 -15.49
N LYS A 68 -1.32 9.10 -14.94
CA LYS A 68 -1.77 9.78 -13.71
C LYS A 68 -1.75 11.29 -13.94
N GLU A 69 -2.82 11.98 -13.57
CA GLU A 69 -3.05 13.37 -13.96
C GLU A 69 -3.48 14.25 -12.79
N PHE A 70 -3.01 15.51 -12.75
CA PHE A 70 -3.34 16.47 -11.68
C PHE A 70 -4.07 17.68 -12.24
N THR A 71 -5.29 17.91 -11.74
CA THR A 71 -6.19 18.95 -12.22
C THR A 71 -6.59 19.91 -11.10
N ILE A 72 -6.88 21.16 -11.47
CA ILE A 72 -7.43 22.16 -10.57
C ILE A 72 -8.80 22.66 -11.05
N GLU A 73 -9.67 23.01 -10.11
CA GLU A 73 -10.92 23.74 -10.34
C GLU A 73 -10.80 25.13 -9.70
N THR A 74 -11.04 26.17 -10.50
CA THR A 74 -11.02 27.58 -10.07
C THR A 74 -12.38 28.01 -9.52
N ALA A 75 -12.45 29.14 -8.80
CA ALA A 75 -13.68 29.57 -8.13
C ALA A 75 -14.80 30.04 -9.08
N ASP A 76 -14.50 30.27 -10.35
CA ASP A 76 -15.47 30.49 -11.44
C ASP A 76 -15.85 29.20 -12.20
N GLY A 77 -15.35 28.04 -11.76
CA GLY A 77 -15.71 26.72 -12.29
C GLY A 77 -14.90 26.28 -13.52
N GLN A 78 -13.79 26.95 -13.84
CA GLN A 78 -12.90 26.48 -14.92
C GLN A 78 -11.97 25.38 -14.40
N HIS A 79 -11.78 24.34 -15.22
CA HIS A 79 -10.91 23.21 -14.91
C HIS A 79 -9.61 23.30 -15.72
N PHE A 80 -8.49 22.91 -15.12
CA PHE A 80 -7.18 22.85 -15.80
C PHE A 80 -6.40 21.60 -15.42
N LEU A 81 -5.83 20.90 -16.40
CA LEU A 81 -4.76 19.92 -16.21
C LEU A 81 -3.42 20.65 -16.04
N LEU A 82 -2.65 20.28 -15.03
CA LEU A 82 -1.27 20.75 -14.82
C LEU A 82 -0.30 19.71 -15.37
N ASN A 83 0.29 20.01 -16.52
CA ASN A 83 1.31 19.17 -17.14
C ASN A 83 2.71 19.63 -16.70
N PHE A 84 3.39 18.80 -15.89
CA PHE A 84 4.72 19.09 -15.35
C PHE A 84 5.82 18.72 -16.34
N LEU A 85 6.20 19.67 -17.20
CA LEU A 85 7.11 19.42 -18.32
C LEU A 85 8.59 19.34 -17.94
N ALA A 86 9.01 19.99 -16.86
CA ALA A 86 10.40 19.98 -16.42
C ALA A 86 10.53 20.20 -14.91
N PHE A 87 11.49 19.50 -14.30
CA PHE A 87 11.92 19.67 -12.91
C PHE A 87 13.41 20.00 -12.87
N ASP A 88 13.85 20.77 -11.88
CA ASP A 88 15.28 21.01 -11.61
C ASP A 88 15.92 19.90 -10.75
N THR A 89 17.19 20.08 -10.40
CA THR A 89 17.98 19.15 -9.59
C THR A 89 17.53 19.05 -8.13
N GLU A 90 16.73 19.99 -7.64
CA GLU A 90 16.10 19.95 -6.30
C GLU A 90 14.66 19.43 -6.36
N GLY A 91 14.21 18.98 -7.54
CA GLY A 91 12.89 18.43 -7.78
C GLY A 91 11.80 19.51 -7.94
N VAL A 92 12.13 20.80 -8.07
CA VAL A 92 11.12 21.86 -8.24
C VAL A 92 10.69 21.92 -9.70
N ALA A 93 9.37 21.99 -9.95
CA ALA A 93 8.82 22.13 -11.29
C ALA A 93 9.21 23.50 -11.88
N THR A 94 10.06 23.50 -12.91
CA THR A 94 10.55 24.71 -13.58
C THR A 94 9.70 25.11 -14.78
N LYS A 95 8.91 24.18 -15.33
CA LYS A 95 7.90 24.46 -16.36
C LYS A 95 6.63 23.65 -16.08
N ILE A 96 5.50 24.34 -15.96
CA ILE A 96 4.16 23.77 -15.79
C ILE A 96 3.26 24.41 -16.86
N ASP A 97 2.69 23.59 -17.73
CA ASP A 97 1.65 24.03 -18.65
C ASP A 97 0.28 23.79 -17.99
N TYR A 98 -0.63 24.74 -18.12
CA TYR A 98 -1.98 24.70 -17.55
C TYR A 98 -2.97 24.60 -18.70
N LEU A 99 -3.43 23.38 -18.97
CA LEU A 99 -4.26 23.04 -20.12
C LEU A 99 -5.72 23.13 -19.70
N SER A 100 -6.49 24.06 -20.27
CA SER A 100 -7.90 24.25 -19.94
C SER A 100 -8.74 23.06 -20.39
N ILE A 101 -9.54 22.52 -19.48
CA ILE A 101 -10.48 21.44 -19.72
C ILE A 101 -11.86 22.07 -19.94
N SER A 102 -12.43 21.89 -21.13
CA SER A 102 -13.69 22.57 -21.53
C SER A 102 -14.94 21.88 -20.97
N ASP A 103 -14.92 20.54 -20.92
CA ASP A 103 -15.89 19.72 -20.20
C ASP A 103 -15.11 18.75 -19.31
N PHE A 104 -15.27 18.88 -17.99
CA PHE A 104 -14.53 18.07 -17.02
C PHE A 104 -15.12 16.67 -16.87
N HIS A 105 -16.35 16.42 -17.33
CA HIS A 105 -16.95 15.10 -17.31
C HIS A 105 -16.44 14.26 -18.49
N GLU A 106 -16.44 14.83 -19.70
CA GLU A 106 -15.88 14.21 -20.92
C GLU A 106 -14.38 13.86 -20.75
N TYR A 107 -13.64 14.71 -20.04
CA TYR A 107 -12.22 14.50 -19.71
C TYR A 107 -11.95 13.31 -18.77
N LEU A 108 -12.90 12.92 -17.91
CA LEU A 108 -12.71 11.86 -16.91
C LEU A 108 -13.03 10.44 -17.42
N VAL A 109 -13.69 10.31 -18.57
CA VAL A 109 -14.19 9.05 -19.14
C VAL A 109 -13.41 8.67 -20.40
N GLY A 110 -12.08 8.58 -20.26
CA GLY A 110 -11.13 8.45 -21.38
C GLY A 110 -11.54 7.42 -22.44
N ASP A 111 -11.32 7.78 -23.70
CA ASP A 111 -11.69 6.99 -24.89
C ASP A 111 -11.01 5.61 -24.91
N ASP A 112 -11.72 4.59 -24.41
CA ASP A 112 -11.33 3.18 -24.52
C ASP A 112 -12.43 2.33 -25.19
N SER A 113 -12.62 2.61 -26.47
CA SER A 113 -12.97 1.58 -27.47
C SER A 113 -12.18 1.84 -28.74
N ALA A 114 -10.86 1.65 -28.63
CA ALA A 114 -9.88 1.79 -29.72
C ALA A 114 -10.35 1.05 -31.00
N VAL A 115 -10.28 1.58 -32.23
CA VAL A 115 -9.37 2.57 -32.85
C VAL A 115 -10.15 3.34 -33.98
N VAL A 116 -9.62 4.42 -34.59
CA VAL A 116 -10.01 5.86 -34.52
C VAL A 116 -10.11 6.41 -35.98
N PRO A 117 -10.44 7.69 -36.36
CA PRO A 117 -10.92 8.86 -35.58
C PRO A 117 -11.99 9.81 -36.22
N ILE A 118 -12.48 10.76 -35.39
CA ILE A 118 -13.17 12.07 -35.65
C ILE A 118 -14.58 12.06 -36.29
N TRP A 119 -15.61 12.01 -35.44
CA TRP A 119 -17.02 12.08 -35.85
C TRP A 119 -17.64 13.47 -36.08
N ALA A 120 -18.66 13.46 -36.94
CA ALA A 120 -19.61 14.51 -37.29
C ALA A 120 -20.93 13.82 -37.72
N TRP A 121 -22.14 14.31 -37.48
CA TRP A 121 -22.70 15.50 -36.81
C TRP A 121 -24.21 15.20 -36.56
N VAL A 122 -25.00 16.19 -36.09
CA VAL A 122 -26.49 16.32 -36.29
C VAL A 122 -27.36 15.39 -35.41
N ALA A 123 -28.48 15.80 -34.77
CA ALA A 123 -29.02 17.12 -34.40
C ALA A 123 -30.23 17.01 -33.43
N GLY A 124 -30.49 18.09 -32.68
CA GLY A 124 -31.84 18.60 -32.33
C GLY A 124 -32.59 17.85 -31.22
N ALA A 125 -33.42 18.45 -30.35
CA ALA A 125 -34.24 19.67 -30.39
C ALA A 125 -34.85 19.89 -28.96
N ALA A 126 -35.55 20.96 -28.54
CA ALA A 126 -35.72 22.36 -28.95
C ALA A 126 -36.44 23.15 -27.83
N GLY A 127 -36.30 24.49 -27.78
CA GLY A 127 -37.08 25.36 -26.86
C GLY A 127 -36.49 26.75 -26.60
N LEU A 128 -37.07 27.92 -26.96
CA LEU A 128 -38.01 28.32 -28.02
C LEU A 128 -38.05 29.88 -28.13
N ILE A 129 -38.05 30.45 -29.36
CA ILE A 129 -38.57 31.79 -29.78
C ILE A 129 -37.75 33.08 -29.47
N GLY A 130 -37.46 33.91 -30.50
CA GLY A 130 -36.89 35.27 -30.31
C GLY A 130 -36.57 36.19 -31.51
N ILE A 131 -37.16 36.00 -32.71
CA ILE A 131 -37.03 36.81 -33.95
C ILE A 131 -36.76 38.33 -33.85
N ALA A 132 -35.76 38.85 -34.60
CA ALA A 132 -35.85 40.03 -35.49
C ALA A 132 -34.55 40.28 -36.30
N ALA A 133 -34.64 40.97 -37.44
CA ALA A 133 -33.52 41.28 -38.34
C ALA A 133 -33.27 42.80 -38.51
N ALA A 134 -32.17 43.12 -39.21
CA ALA A 134 -31.80 44.38 -39.88
C ALA A 134 -30.92 45.42 -39.13
N ALA A 135 -29.79 45.71 -39.80
CA ALA A 135 -29.09 46.99 -39.97
C ALA A 135 -29.30 48.15 -38.96
N GLY A 136 -28.20 48.54 -38.31
CA GLY A 136 -28.04 49.83 -37.64
C GLY A 136 -26.64 49.93 -37.04
N GLY A 137 -25.96 51.08 -37.15
CA GLY A 137 -24.60 51.24 -36.62
C GLY A 137 -24.36 52.58 -35.93
N SER A 138 -23.16 52.70 -35.34
CA SER A 138 -22.50 53.92 -34.84
C SER A 138 -22.89 54.50 -33.45
N GLY A 139 -21.86 54.87 -32.67
CA GLY A 139 -21.89 55.54 -31.35
C GLY A 139 -22.00 54.56 -30.17
N GLY A 140 -21.08 54.47 -29.19
CA GLY A 140 -20.15 55.45 -28.60
C GLY A 140 -20.77 56.06 -27.32
N SER A 141 -20.14 56.13 -26.13
CA SER A 141 -18.76 55.81 -25.71
C SER A 141 -18.66 55.76 -24.16
N SER A 142 -17.79 54.90 -23.59
CA SER A 142 -16.99 55.15 -22.35
C SER A 142 -16.22 53.87 -21.93
N HIS A 143 -15.00 53.59 -22.39
CA HIS A 143 -13.71 54.11 -21.88
C HIS A 143 -13.31 53.62 -20.46
N SER A 144 -12.50 52.57 -20.41
CA SER A 144 -11.33 52.45 -19.52
C SER A 144 -10.39 51.37 -20.08
N ASP A 145 -9.13 51.71 -20.32
CA ASP A 145 -8.16 50.83 -20.98
C ASP A 145 -7.59 49.74 -20.06
N ASN A 146 -7.41 48.53 -20.61
CA ASN A 146 -6.10 47.85 -20.68
C ASN A 146 -6.27 46.48 -21.37
N GLY A 147 -5.92 46.40 -22.66
CA GLY A 147 -5.99 45.15 -23.43
C GLY A 147 -4.97 45.13 -24.55
N ALA A 148 -3.82 44.49 -24.31
CA ALA A 148 -2.86 44.05 -25.32
C ALA A 148 -1.79 43.14 -24.69
N ASN A 149 -2.15 41.88 -24.41
CA ASN A 149 -1.22 40.80 -24.74
C ASN A 149 -1.82 40.15 -25.98
N SER A 150 -1.17 40.26 -27.13
CA SER A 150 -1.70 39.69 -28.37
C SER A 150 -1.67 38.17 -28.25
N GLY A 151 -2.84 37.54 -28.21
CA GLY A 151 -2.93 36.13 -28.55
C GLY A 151 -2.38 35.93 -29.95
N ASP A 152 -1.73 34.80 -30.20
CA ASP A 152 -1.31 34.49 -31.55
C ASP A 152 -2.56 34.37 -32.43
N HIS A 153 -2.51 35.01 -33.60
CA HIS A 153 -3.56 35.03 -34.60
C HIS A 153 -3.02 34.54 -35.95
N THR A 154 -1.78 34.05 -35.98
CA THR A 154 -1.18 33.43 -37.17
C THR A 154 -1.46 31.93 -37.10
N GLY A 155 -2.08 31.40 -38.16
CA GLY A 155 -2.30 29.97 -38.30
C GLY A 155 -1.07 29.27 -38.90
N PRO A 156 -1.06 27.92 -38.86
CA PRO A 156 -0.02 27.08 -39.47
C PRO A 156 0.36 27.48 -40.89
N LYS A 157 1.64 27.38 -41.27
CA LYS A 157 2.08 27.47 -42.69
C LYS A 157 2.25 26.07 -43.24
N LEU A 158 1.62 25.80 -44.38
CA LEU A 158 1.59 24.47 -44.97
C LEU A 158 2.52 24.33 -46.17
N THR A 159 2.86 23.08 -46.48
CA THR A 159 3.38 22.63 -47.77
C THR A 159 2.76 21.25 -48.02
N ILE A 160 2.14 21.08 -49.18
CA ILE A 160 1.28 19.93 -49.51
C ILE A 160 1.82 19.29 -50.79
N ASP A 161 1.90 17.96 -50.81
CA ASP A 161 2.37 17.16 -51.95
C ASP A 161 1.42 15.98 -52.16
N VAL A 162 0.83 15.86 -53.36
CA VAL A 162 -0.11 14.78 -53.71
C VAL A 162 0.70 13.63 -54.29
N ILE A 163 0.76 12.52 -53.57
CA ILE A 163 1.69 11.42 -53.86
C ILE A 163 1.07 10.41 -54.83
N ASP A 164 -0.22 10.13 -54.64
CA ASP A 164 -1.07 9.38 -55.56
C ASP A 164 -2.55 9.70 -55.26
N ASN A 165 -3.49 9.10 -56.02
CA ASN A 165 -4.92 9.32 -55.83
C ASN A 165 -5.48 8.93 -54.46
N ASN A 166 -4.75 8.15 -53.64
CA ASN A 166 -5.16 7.75 -52.29
C ASN A 166 -4.31 8.38 -51.17
N LYS A 167 -3.25 9.14 -51.48
CA LYS A 167 -2.26 9.56 -50.48
C LYS A 167 -1.71 10.97 -50.70
N ILE A 168 -1.70 11.76 -49.63
CA ILE A 168 -1.16 13.13 -49.61
C ILE A 168 -0.14 13.27 -48.46
N ASN A 169 1.02 13.87 -48.74
CA ASN A 169 2.00 14.30 -47.75
C ASN A 169 1.77 15.78 -47.39
N ILE A 170 1.79 16.09 -46.09
CA ILE A 170 1.57 17.45 -45.59
C ILE A 170 2.65 17.78 -44.55
N LYS A 171 3.24 18.96 -44.69
CA LYS A 171 4.20 19.55 -43.76
C LYS A 171 3.67 20.85 -43.20
N ALA A 172 3.92 21.14 -41.92
CA ALA A 172 3.69 22.45 -41.33
C ALA A 172 4.78 22.85 -40.33
N ASP A 173 4.91 24.16 -40.06
CA ASP A 173 5.74 24.67 -38.97
C ASP A 173 5.15 24.36 -37.58
N GLU A 174 3.83 24.32 -37.46
CA GLU A 174 3.10 23.86 -36.28
C GLU A 174 1.67 23.39 -36.64
N ALA A 175 1.19 22.27 -36.10
CA ALA A 175 -0.24 21.90 -36.16
C ALA A 175 -0.60 20.86 -35.08
N SER A 176 -1.73 21.07 -34.39
CA SER A 176 -2.37 20.08 -33.52
C SER A 176 -3.30 19.14 -34.29
N LYS A 177 -3.80 19.57 -35.45
CA LYS A 177 -4.75 18.82 -36.29
C LYS A 177 -4.66 19.23 -37.76
N ILE A 178 -4.72 18.25 -38.66
CA ILE A 178 -4.94 18.40 -40.10
C ILE A 178 -6.27 17.72 -40.47
N GLU A 179 -7.13 18.41 -41.23
CA GLU A 179 -8.32 17.85 -41.89
C GLU A 179 -8.24 18.09 -43.40
N ILE A 180 -8.59 17.10 -44.22
CA ILE A 180 -8.72 17.20 -45.67
C ILE A 180 -10.20 16.99 -46.04
N LYS A 181 -10.79 17.93 -46.76
CA LYS A 181 -12.20 17.91 -47.16
C LYS A 181 -12.39 17.97 -48.66
N ASP A 182 -13.40 17.27 -49.17
CA ASP A 182 -13.83 17.36 -50.57
C ASP A 182 -14.63 18.64 -50.86
N ALA A 183 -14.96 18.86 -52.14
CA ALA A 183 -15.73 20.02 -52.59
C ALA A 183 -17.15 20.13 -51.99
N ASN A 184 -17.69 19.06 -51.41
CA ASN A 184 -18.98 19.05 -50.70
C ASN A 184 -18.83 19.30 -49.19
N GLY A 185 -17.59 19.38 -48.68
CA GLY A 185 -17.26 19.59 -47.28
C GLY A 185 -17.09 18.32 -46.45
N ASN A 186 -17.19 17.14 -47.06
CA ASN A 186 -16.98 15.86 -46.36
C ASN A 186 -15.50 15.68 -46.04
N THR A 187 -15.17 15.22 -44.83
CA THR A 187 -13.78 14.85 -44.51
C THR A 187 -13.41 13.57 -45.25
N ILE A 188 -12.34 13.63 -46.05
CA ILE A 188 -11.77 12.49 -46.80
C ILE A 188 -10.38 12.08 -46.29
N GLY A 189 -9.81 12.82 -45.35
CA GLY A 189 -8.56 12.46 -44.66
C GLY A 189 -8.35 13.33 -43.42
N SER A 190 -7.62 12.85 -42.42
CA SER A 190 -7.23 13.64 -41.24
C SER A 190 -6.00 13.06 -40.54
N GLY A 191 -5.36 13.85 -39.68
CA GLY A 191 -4.27 13.37 -38.82
C GLY A 191 -3.53 14.46 -38.06
N GLN A 192 -2.40 14.11 -37.45
CA GLN A 192 -1.54 15.00 -36.66
C GLN A 192 -0.08 14.86 -37.12
N LEU A 193 0.68 15.96 -37.08
CA LEU A 193 2.07 15.94 -37.52
C LEU A 193 2.94 15.05 -36.61
N ASN A 194 3.89 14.36 -37.22
CA ASN A 194 4.95 13.66 -36.49
C ASN A 194 5.97 14.66 -35.90
N GLN A 195 6.95 14.17 -35.13
CA GLN A 195 7.98 14.99 -34.47
C GLN A 195 8.88 15.80 -35.44
N ALA A 196 8.83 15.54 -36.75
CA ALA A 196 9.54 16.30 -37.78
C ALA A 196 8.68 17.35 -38.49
N GLY A 197 7.41 17.54 -38.09
CA GLY A 197 6.48 18.49 -38.69
C GLY A 197 5.81 17.99 -39.99
N GLU A 198 5.71 16.67 -40.16
CA GLU A 198 5.25 16.01 -41.39
C GLU A 198 4.19 14.94 -41.11
N ILE A 199 3.26 14.70 -42.04
CA ILE A 199 2.34 13.56 -42.03
C ILE A 199 2.06 13.05 -43.44
N ASP A 200 2.02 11.73 -43.59
CA ASP A 200 1.41 11.02 -44.72
C ASP A 200 -0.04 10.66 -44.36
N ILE A 201 -1.02 11.18 -45.11
CA ILE A 201 -2.45 10.88 -44.91
C ILE A 201 -2.94 10.00 -46.06
N THR A 202 -3.41 8.80 -45.70
CA THR A 202 -4.23 7.94 -46.58
C THR A 202 -5.67 8.44 -46.57
N LEU A 203 -6.26 8.58 -47.74
CA LEU A 203 -7.63 9.08 -47.92
C LEU A 203 -8.67 7.96 -47.80
N SER A 204 -9.87 8.30 -47.32
CA SER A 204 -10.99 7.35 -47.16
C SER A 204 -11.65 6.96 -48.48
N ARG A 205 -11.30 7.64 -49.58
CA ARG A 205 -11.62 7.29 -50.97
C ARG A 205 -10.54 7.84 -51.90
N PRO A 206 -10.39 7.30 -53.13
CA PRO A 206 -9.60 7.96 -54.15
C PRO A 206 -10.11 9.36 -54.47
N LEU A 207 -9.15 10.22 -54.78
CA LEU A 207 -9.31 11.47 -55.50
C LEU A 207 -9.74 11.19 -56.93
N GLN A 208 -10.51 12.12 -57.50
CA GLN A 208 -10.88 12.11 -58.91
C GLN A 208 -10.10 13.17 -59.70
N ASP A 209 -9.95 12.95 -61.01
CA ASP A 209 -9.20 13.88 -61.85
C ASP A 209 -9.83 15.28 -61.85
N ASN A 210 -8.98 16.28 -61.64
CA ASN A 210 -9.31 17.68 -61.47
C ASN A 210 -10.22 17.98 -60.26
N GLU A 211 -10.28 17.08 -59.27
CA GLU A 211 -10.99 17.33 -58.00
C GLU A 211 -10.35 18.49 -57.22
N THR A 212 -11.19 19.30 -56.59
CA THR A 212 -10.74 20.37 -55.69
C THR A 212 -10.99 19.98 -54.24
N ILE A 213 -9.93 19.97 -53.44
CA ILE A 213 -9.96 19.61 -52.01
C ILE A 213 -9.48 20.79 -51.16
N THR A 214 -9.91 20.84 -49.90
CA THR A 214 -9.50 21.86 -48.92
C THR A 214 -8.84 21.21 -47.72
N ILE A 215 -7.59 21.55 -47.49
CA ILE A 215 -6.80 21.17 -46.31
C ILE A 215 -7.02 22.26 -45.25
N ILE A 216 -7.26 21.87 -44.01
CA ILE A 216 -7.40 22.78 -42.87
C ILE A 216 -6.44 22.33 -41.78
N ALA A 217 -5.40 23.11 -41.53
CA ALA A 217 -4.53 22.92 -40.38
C ALA A 217 -4.98 23.80 -39.21
N THR A 218 -4.92 23.25 -38.00
CA THR A 218 -5.22 23.96 -36.74
C THR A 218 -4.01 23.85 -35.81
N ASP A 219 -3.57 24.94 -35.18
CA ASP A 219 -2.51 24.93 -34.15
C ASP A 219 -3.05 24.49 -32.78
N THR A 220 -2.23 24.53 -31.72
CA THR A 220 -2.69 24.24 -30.34
C THR A 220 -3.47 25.38 -29.69
N SER A 221 -3.47 26.58 -30.28
CA SER A 221 -4.23 27.76 -29.84
C SER A 221 -5.61 27.88 -30.49
N GLY A 222 -5.92 27.01 -31.46
CA GLY A 222 -7.16 27.01 -32.25
C GLY A 222 -7.13 27.88 -33.51
N ASN A 223 -5.99 28.50 -33.87
CA ASN A 223 -5.84 29.24 -35.12
C ASN A 223 -5.86 28.28 -36.31
N LYS A 224 -6.52 28.67 -37.40
CA LYS A 224 -6.72 27.80 -38.58
C LYS A 224 -6.18 28.40 -39.86
N THR A 225 -5.48 27.58 -40.64
CA THR A 225 -5.09 27.87 -42.02
C THR A 225 -5.81 26.91 -42.96
N PRO A 226 -6.83 27.38 -43.70
CA PRO A 226 -7.42 26.66 -44.81
C PRO A 226 -6.64 26.92 -46.11
N GLU A 227 -6.30 25.86 -46.84
CA GLU A 227 -5.67 25.92 -48.16
C GLU A 227 -6.41 25.00 -49.13
N THR A 228 -6.75 25.50 -50.31
CA THR A 228 -7.53 24.77 -51.32
C THR A 228 -6.64 24.46 -52.52
N ILE A 229 -6.55 23.19 -52.90
CA ILE A 229 -5.79 22.72 -54.05
C ILE A 229 -6.70 21.99 -55.04
N ASN A 230 -6.41 22.15 -56.34
CA ASN A 230 -6.88 21.25 -57.38
C ASN A 230 -5.82 20.15 -57.52
N VAL A 231 -6.21 18.88 -57.38
CA VAL A 231 -5.28 17.74 -57.37
C VAL A 231 -4.75 17.38 -58.76
N GLY A 232 -5.34 17.93 -59.82
CA GLY A 232 -4.92 17.67 -61.20
C GLY A 232 -5.30 16.26 -61.66
N ASP A 233 -4.53 15.71 -62.59
CA ASP A 233 -4.71 14.37 -63.11
C ASP A 233 -4.00 13.34 -62.22
N VAL A 234 -4.74 12.36 -61.72
CA VAL A 234 -4.27 11.36 -60.73
C VAL A 234 -4.58 9.92 -61.17
N THR A 235 -5.14 9.75 -62.36
CA THR A 235 -5.32 8.45 -63.01
C THR A 235 -3.98 7.93 -63.54
N LYS A 236 -3.85 6.62 -63.72
CA LYS A 236 -2.66 5.98 -64.28
C LYS A 236 -3.01 5.39 -65.64
N PRO A 237 -2.11 5.48 -66.65
CA PRO A 237 -2.32 4.82 -67.92
C PRO A 237 -2.61 3.32 -67.77
N GLU A 238 -3.68 2.87 -68.42
CA GLU A 238 -3.88 1.46 -68.75
C GLU A 238 -3.06 1.16 -70.01
N VAL A 239 -2.43 -0.02 -70.05
CA VAL A 239 -1.42 -0.36 -71.06
C VAL A 239 -1.49 -1.83 -71.45
N SER A 240 -1.50 -2.12 -72.74
CA SER A 240 -1.20 -3.44 -73.31
C SER A 240 0.07 -3.40 -74.17
N VAL A 241 0.80 -4.51 -74.23
CA VAL A 241 2.09 -4.61 -74.95
C VAL A 241 2.10 -5.90 -75.77
N ASP A 242 2.17 -5.76 -77.08
CA ASP A 242 2.28 -6.87 -78.04
C ASP A 242 3.63 -6.81 -78.77
N ILE A 243 4.26 -7.98 -78.94
CA ILE A 243 5.47 -8.10 -79.76
C ILE A 243 5.05 -8.67 -81.11
N ILE A 244 5.05 -7.82 -82.13
CA ILE A 244 4.54 -8.11 -83.47
C ILE A 244 5.50 -9.02 -84.24
N ASP A 245 6.80 -8.74 -84.14
CA ASP A 245 7.88 -9.61 -84.64
C ASP A 245 9.20 -9.36 -83.88
N GLU A 246 10.27 -10.04 -84.29
CA GLU A 246 11.59 -9.95 -83.64
C GLU A 246 12.18 -8.52 -83.59
N ASN A 247 11.69 -7.58 -84.40
CA ASN A 247 12.15 -6.18 -84.44
C ASN A 247 11.06 -5.16 -84.07
N THR A 248 9.82 -5.56 -83.78
CA THR A 248 8.68 -4.61 -83.71
C THR A 248 7.81 -4.84 -82.47
N ILE A 249 7.65 -3.79 -81.65
CA ILE A 249 6.75 -3.79 -80.48
C ILE A 249 5.61 -2.80 -80.71
N GLN A 250 4.39 -3.20 -80.39
CA GLN A 250 3.24 -2.32 -80.26
C GLN A 250 2.90 -2.15 -78.76
N ILE A 251 2.64 -0.91 -78.36
CA ILE A 251 2.09 -0.55 -77.06
C ILE A 251 0.82 0.23 -77.30
N ASP A 252 -0.29 -0.21 -76.73
CA ASP A 252 -1.56 0.53 -76.74
C ASP A 252 -1.85 1.04 -75.33
N SER A 253 -2.41 2.24 -75.22
CA SER A 253 -2.77 2.87 -73.96
C SER A 253 -3.98 3.79 -74.12
N ASN A 254 -4.79 3.87 -73.08
CA ASN A 254 -5.94 4.77 -72.99
C ASN A 254 -5.57 6.27 -72.96
N GLU A 255 -4.29 6.61 -72.72
CA GLU A 255 -3.81 7.99 -72.50
C GLU A 255 -2.74 8.42 -73.55
N PRO A 256 -3.18 9.00 -74.68
CA PRO A 256 -2.32 9.70 -75.64
C PRO A 256 -1.36 10.71 -75.00
N GLY A 257 -0.13 10.80 -75.52
CA GLY A 257 0.93 11.67 -74.98
C GLY A 257 1.77 11.02 -73.87
N SER A 258 1.37 9.85 -73.37
CA SER A 258 2.16 9.09 -72.39
C SER A 258 3.53 8.68 -72.93
N LYS A 259 4.58 8.86 -72.13
CA LYS A 259 5.96 8.43 -72.42
C LYS A 259 6.15 6.97 -72.10
N VAL A 260 6.76 6.24 -73.02
CA VAL A 260 7.09 4.82 -72.89
C VAL A 260 8.60 4.63 -72.84
N GLU A 261 9.09 3.86 -71.89
CA GLU A 261 10.48 3.40 -71.80
C GLU A 261 10.52 1.87 -71.70
N ILE A 262 11.27 1.23 -72.59
CA ILE A 262 11.42 -0.22 -72.66
C ILE A 262 12.84 -0.58 -72.24
N THR A 263 12.99 -1.49 -71.28
CA THR A 263 14.30 -1.98 -70.79
C THR A 263 14.41 -3.50 -70.85
N ASP A 264 15.63 -4.02 -70.85
CA ASP A 264 15.88 -5.44 -70.57
C ASP A 264 15.76 -5.75 -69.07
N SER A 265 15.79 -7.03 -68.71
CA SER A 265 15.76 -7.51 -67.32
C SER A 265 16.98 -7.13 -66.47
N ALA A 266 18.02 -6.52 -67.06
CA ALA A 266 19.16 -5.93 -66.35
C ALA A 266 19.06 -4.40 -66.23
N GLY A 267 17.96 -3.79 -66.69
CA GLY A 267 17.70 -2.35 -66.64
C GLY A 267 18.38 -1.54 -67.75
N ASN A 268 18.94 -2.17 -68.79
CA ASN A 268 19.47 -1.44 -69.94
C ASN A 268 18.32 -1.03 -70.86
N LYS A 269 18.33 0.23 -71.31
CA LYS A 269 17.31 0.76 -72.22
C LYS A 269 17.40 0.11 -73.60
N ILE A 270 16.27 -0.42 -74.07
CA ILE A 270 16.05 -0.99 -75.40
C ILE A 270 15.50 0.08 -76.33
N ALA A 271 14.44 0.79 -75.90
CA ALA A 271 13.79 1.84 -76.70
C ALA A 271 13.04 2.86 -75.82
N GLU A 272 12.59 3.95 -76.44
CA GLU A 272 11.62 4.90 -75.90
C GLU A 272 10.71 5.44 -76.99
N GLY A 273 9.54 5.94 -76.58
CA GLY A 273 8.61 6.64 -77.46
C GLY A 273 7.50 7.36 -76.69
N VAL A 274 6.49 7.82 -77.42
CA VAL A 274 5.33 8.53 -76.88
C VAL A 274 4.07 7.97 -77.56
N ILE A 275 3.04 7.64 -76.79
CA ILE A 275 1.73 7.20 -77.29
C ILE A 275 1.12 8.29 -78.17
N ASP A 276 0.67 7.94 -79.37
CA ASP A 276 0.10 8.88 -80.34
C ASP A 276 -1.35 9.30 -80.02
N GLU A 277 -1.91 10.20 -80.83
CA GLU A 277 -3.29 10.72 -80.66
C GLU A 277 -4.39 9.64 -80.74
N ASN A 278 -4.07 8.43 -81.23
CA ASN A 278 -5.00 7.29 -81.32
C ASN A 278 -4.87 6.31 -80.15
N GLY A 279 -3.95 6.56 -79.21
CA GLY A 279 -3.68 5.66 -78.08
C GLY A 279 -2.67 4.56 -78.42
N GLN A 280 -1.87 4.69 -79.48
CA GLN A 280 -0.94 3.64 -79.92
C GLN A 280 0.51 4.14 -80.07
N LEU A 281 1.47 3.24 -79.85
CA LEU A 281 2.88 3.43 -80.16
C LEU A 281 3.46 2.15 -80.76
N ILE A 282 3.89 2.22 -82.03
CA ILE A 282 4.66 1.16 -82.68
C ILE A 282 6.13 1.57 -82.72
N ILE A 283 7.02 0.70 -82.24
CA ILE A 283 8.46 0.93 -82.18
C ILE A 283 9.20 -0.16 -82.98
N ASP A 284 9.91 0.28 -84.02
CA ASP A 284 10.96 -0.51 -84.68
C ASP A 284 12.23 -0.51 -83.82
N LEU A 285 12.81 -1.68 -83.56
CA LEU A 285 13.99 -1.86 -82.72
C LEU A 285 15.29 -1.90 -83.54
N ASP A 286 16.30 -1.13 -83.12
CA ASP A 286 17.65 -1.15 -83.72
C ASP A 286 18.39 -2.49 -83.54
N LYS A 287 17.90 -3.36 -82.66
CA LYS A 287 18.45 -4.69 -82.38
C LYS A 287 17.30 -5.70 -82.16
N PRO A 288 17.29 -6.84 -82.87
CA PRO A 288 16.28 -7.87 -82.70
C PRO A 288 16.27 -8.47 -81.30
N LEU A 289 15.07 -8.79 -80.82
CA LEU A 289 14.80 -9.60 -79.63
C LEU A 289 14.94 -11.09 -79.98
N ASN A 290 15.47 -11.87 -79.04
CA ASN A 290 15.68 -13.31 -79.20
C ASN A 290 14.61 -14.08 -78.41
N PRO A 291 14.14 -15.25 -78.88
CA PRO A 291 13.22 -16.08 -78.12
C PRO A 291 13.75 -16.38 -76.70
N GLY A 292 12.95 -16.05 -75.69
CA GLY A 292 13.31 -16.14 -74.27
C GLY A 292 13.94 -14.87 -73.66
N ASP A 293 14.21 -13.82 -74.44
CA ASP A 293 14.52 -12.49 -73.88
C ASP A 293 13.32 -11.98 -73.06
N LYS A 294 13.59 -11.08 -72.11
CA LYS A 294 12.56 -10.44 -71.27
C LYS A 294 12.69 -8.93 -71.35
N ILE A 295 11.59 -8.27 -71.70
CA ILE A 295 11.47 -6.82 -71.76
C ILE A 295 10.54 -6.32 -70.66
N ILE A 296 10.80 -5.12 -70.14
CA ILE A 296 9.98 -4.43 -69.17
C ILE A 296 9.57 -3.09 -69.79
N VAL A 297 8.27 -2.87 -69.92
CA VAL A 297 7.69 -1.61 -70.44
C VAL A 297 7.20 -0.77 -69.28
N ASN A 298 7.68 0.47 -69.21
CA ASN A 298 7.28 1.46 -68.23
C ASN A 298 6.57 2.60 -68.97
N VAL A 299 5.32 2.89 -68.61
CA VAL A 299 4.54 4.00 -69.18
C VAL A 299 4.28 5.05 -68.11
N THR A 300 4.41 6.32 -68.49
CA THR A 300 4.15 7.48 -67.63
C THR A 300 3.40 8.53 -68.43
N ASP A 301 2.28 9.04 -67.91
CA ASP A 301 1.49 10.11 -68.55
C ASP A 301 2.23 11.47 -68.60
N GLU A 302 1.52 12.53 -69.00
CA GLU A 302 2.05 13.90 -68.94
C GLU A 302 2.10 14.49 -67.51
N ALA A 303 1.26 14.01 -66.59
CA ALA A 303 1.18 14.49 -65.20
C ALA A 303 2.28 13.91 -64.29
N GLY A 304 2.86 12.77 -64.66
CA GLY A 304 3.86 12.01 -63.91
C GLY A 304 3.38 10.67 -63.35
N ASN A 305 2.10 10.30 -63.52
CA ASN A 305 1.53 9.05 -63.03
C ASN A 305 2.10 7.85 -63.80
N LYS A 306 2.49 6.80 -63.07
CA LYS A 306 3.17 5.62 -63.63
C LYS A 306 2.26 4.40 -63.62
N ALA A 307 2.09 3.78 -64.78
CA ALA A 307 1.49 2.47 -64.91
C ALA A 307 2.36 1.40 -64.21
N PRO A 308 1.77 0.28 -63.74
CA PRO A 308 2.53 -0.90 -63.33
C PRO A 308 3.46 -1.39 -64.47
N PRO A 309 4.73 -1.73 -64.22
CA PRO A 309 5.61 -2.20 -65.27
C PRO A 309 5.12 -3.51 -65.89
N VAL A 310 5.01 -3.55 -67.22
CA VAL A 310 4.57 -4.73 -67.97
C VAL A 310 5.80 -5.55 -68.37
N GLU A 311 5.96 -6.75 -67.81
CA GLU A 311 7.02 -7.68 -68.19
C GLU A 311 6.53 -8.65 -69.28
N VAL A 312 7.18 -8.66 -70.44
CA VAL A 312 6.85 -9.56 -71.56
C VAL A 312 8.04 -10.47 -71.86
N THR A 313 7.78 -11.77 -72.00
CA THR A 313 8.79 -12.74 -72.45
C THR A 313 8.63 -13.00 -73.93
N VAL A 314 9.74 -12.89 -74.66
CA VAL A 314 9.79 -12.95 -76.13
C VAL A 314 9.55 -14.40 -76.61
N GLY A 315 8.55 -14.57 -77.48
CA GLY A 315 8.17 -15.87 -78.06
C GLY A 315 9.08 -16.34 -79.20
N ASP A 316 8.73 -17.47 -79.81
CA ASP A 316 9.43 -18.02 -80.99
C ASP A 316 8.78 -17.51 -82.29
N PHE A 317 9.44 -16.58 -82.99
CA PHE A 317 8.91 -15.89 -84.19
C PHE A 317 8.99 -16.73 -85.48
N ASN A 318 8.49 -17.97 -85.45
CA ASN A 318 8.36 -18.79 -86.65
C ASN A 318 7.14 -18.36 -87.49
N GLY A 319 7.29 -17.26 -88.22
CA GLY A 319 6.21 -16.62 -88.97
C GLY A 319 5.73 -17.39 -90.21
N GLY A 320 4.40 -17.53 -90.31
CA GLY A 320 3.64 -17.62 -91.56
C GLY A 320 3.32 -19.01 -92.12
N GLU A 321 2.02 -19.35 -92.15
CA GLU A 321 1.31 -19.65 -93.40
C GLU A 321 -0.22 -19.71 -93.22
N ASN A 322 -0.94 -19.63 -94.33
CA ASN A 322 -2.40 -19.44 -94.41
C ASN A 322 -3.18 -20.77 -94.37
N SER A 323 -3.98 -21.00 -93.33
CA SER A 323 -5.20 -21.82 -93.37
C SER A 323 -6.05 -21.61 -92.13
N GLY A 324 -7.37 -21.44 -92.30
CA GLY A 324 -8.28 -21.47 -91.17
C GLY A 324 -8.39 -22.88 -90.59
N SER A 325 -7.94 -23.07 -89.36
CA SER A 325 -8.68 -23.91 -88.43
C SER A 325 -9.83 -23.05 -87.91
N ALA A 326 -11.08 -23.46 -88.18
CA ALA A 326 -12.14 -23.09 -87.26
C ALA A 326 -11.74 -23.56 -85.87
N ASP A 327 -12.01 -22.75 -84.85
CA ASP A 327 -12.05 -23.30 -83.50
C ASP A 327 -13.09 -24.42 -83.47
N LYS A 328 -12.84 -25.42 -82.65
CA LYS A 328 -13.70 -26.60 -82.45
C LYS A 328 -13.84 -26.96 -80.98
N GLN A 329 -13.26 -26.16 -80.10
CA GLN A 329 -13.51 -26.27 -78.68
C GLN A 329 -14.79 -25.48 -78.40
N PRO A 330 -15.84 -26.11 -77.87
CA PRO A 330 -17.02 -25.38 -77.42
C PRO A 330 -16.75 -24.69 -76.08
N PRO A 331 -17.46 -23.60 -75.77
CA PRO A 331 -17.33 -22.91 -74.49
C PRO A 331 -17.74 -23.82 -73.33
N GLU A 332 -16.82 -24.03 -72.38
CA GLU A 332 -17.07 -24.83 -71.18
C GLU A 332 -17.67 -23.97 -70.06
N PHE A 333 -18.65 -24.52 -69.34
CA PHE A 333 -19.26 -23.85 -68.18
C PHE A 333 -18.34 -23.91 -66.95
N GLU A 334 -17.97 -22.75 -66.40
CA GLU A 334 -17.07 -22.65 -65.26
C GLU A 334 -17.80 -22.48 -63.92
N SER A 335 -18.76 -21.55 -63.85
CA SER A 335 -19.45 -21.22 -62.60
C SER A 335 -20.76 -20.47 -62.82
N ALA A 336 -21.60 -20.41 -61.79
CA ALA A 336 -22.80 -19.58 -61.80
C ALA A 336 -23.14 -19.02 -60.42
N GLU A 337 -23.73 -17.83 -60.39
CA GLU A 337 -24.18 -17.14 -59.19
C GLU A 337 -25.45 -16.33 -59.44
N VAL A 338 -26.16 -15.96 -58.38
CA VAL A 338 -27.07 -14.82 -58.42
C VAL A 338 -26.32 -13.57 -58.00
N SER A 339 -26.33 -12.52 -58.82
CA SER A 339 -25.74 -11.22 -58.53
C SER A 339 -26.47 -10.49 -57.39
N THR A 340 -25.83 -9.44 -56.85
CA THR A 340 -26.46 -8.52 -55.88
C THR A 340 -27.74 -7.86 -56.41
N SER A 341 -27.85 -7.67 -57.73
CA SER A 341 -29.05 -7.18 -58.43
C SER A 341 -30.17 -8.22 -58.64
N GLY A 342 -30.00 -9.46 -58.19
CA GLY A 342 -31.01 -10.52 -58.35
C GLY A 342 -31.10 -11.11 -59.76
N GLN A 343 -30.02 -11.05 -60.54
CA GLN A 343 -29.88 -11.65 -61.88
C GLN A 343 -29.03 -12.92 -61.76
N ILE A 344 -29.26 -13.92 -62.62
CA ILE A 344 -28.37 -15.08 -62.72
C ILE A 344 -27.23 -14.76 -63.69
N LYS A 345 -26.00 -15.07 -63.32
CA LYS A 345 -24.83 -15.07 -64.20
C LYS A 345 -24.31 -16.48 -64.37
N LEU A 346 -24.10 -16.90 -65.61
CA LEU A 346 -23.41 -18.14 -65.99
C LEU A 346 -22.08 -17.74 -66.65
N HIS A 347 -20.97 -18.24 -66.15
CA HIS A 347 -19.62 -17.93 -66.63
C HIS A 347 -19.08 -19.09 -67.47
N TYR A 348 -18.46 -18.76 -68.60
CA TYR A 348 -17.89 -19.71 -69.55
C TYR A 348 -16.40 -19.43 -69.78
N SER A 349 -15.69 -20.41 -70.35
CA SER A 349 -14.23 -20.40 -70.55
C SER A 349 -13.71 -19.48 -71.67
N GLU A 350 -14.60 -18.87 -72.46
CA GLU A 350 -14.26 -18.07 -73.64
C GLU A 350 -15.39 -17.11 -74.05
N GLU A 351 -15.12 -16.25 -75.05
CA GLU A 351 -16.03 -15.22 -75.53
C GLU A 351 -17.20 -15.83 -76.33
N LEU A 352 -18.42 -15.46 -75.94
CA LEU A 352 -19.66 -16.00 -76.49
C LEU A 352 -20.24 -15.12 -77.60
N ASP A 353 -20.99 -15.73 -78.53
CA ASP A 353 -21.69 -14.99 -79.59
C ASP A 353 -22.82 -14.11 -79.03
N THR A 354 -22.69 -12.81 -79.25
CA THR A 354 -23.67 -11.79 -78.83
C THR A 354 -24.76 -11.50 -79.87
N ASP A 355 -24.56 -11.89 -81.14
CA ASP A 355 -25.52 -11.69 -82.23
C ASP A 355 -26.60 -12.80 -82.27
N ASN A 356 -26.27 -14.02 -81.84
CA ASN A 356 -27.18 -15.19 -81.85
C ASN A 356 -27.55 -15.66 -80.43
N LEU A 357 -28.23 -14.80 -79.67
CA LEU A 357 -28.55 -15.06 -78.26
C LEU A 357 -29.39 -16.35 -78.03
N PRO A 358 -29.08 -17.15 -76.98
CA PRO A 358 -29.91 -18.26 -76.54
C PRO A 358 -31.28 -17.79 -76.05
N LYS A 359 -32.30 -18.63 -76.26
CA LYS A 359 -33.70 -18.31 -75.95
C LYS A 359 -34.06 -18.64 -74.51
N ALA A 360 -34.95 -17.85 -73.92
CA ALA A 360 -35.40 -18.04 -72.54
C ALA A 360 -36.01 -19.43 -72.28
N GLU A 361 -36.66 -20.05 -73.27
CA GLU A 361 -37.26 -21.38 -73.15
C GLU A 361 -36.24 -22.54 -73.06
N GLN A 362 -34.96 -22.30 -73.36
CA GLN A 362 -33.87 -23.27 -73.17
C GLN A 362 -33.39 -23.34 -71.71
N PHE A 363 -33.78 -22.36 -70.89
CA PHE A 363 -33.45 -22.31 -69.46
C PHE A 363 -34.64 -22.74 -68.62
N VAL A 364 -34.39 -23.58 -67.62
CA VAL A 364 -35.35 -23.84 -66.54
C VAL A 364 -34.78 -23.26 -65.25
N VAL A 365 -35.25 -22.07 -64.89
CA VAL A 365 -34.93 -21.44 -63.61
C VAL A 365 -36.00 -21.79 -62.59
N LYS A 366 -35.61 -22.23 -61.40
CA LYS A 366 -36.51 -22.38 -60.24
C LYS A 366 -36.06 -21.47 -59.12
N VAL A 367 -37.01 -20.78 -58.50
CA VAL A 367 -36.82 -19.99 -57.29
C VAL A 367 -37.74 -20.59 -56.22
N ASP A 368 -37.17 -20.97 -55.07
CA ASP A 368 -37.84 -21.71 -53.99
C ASP A 368 -38.58 -22.96 -54.48
N GLY A 369 -37.92 -23.69 -55.39
CA GLY A 369 -38.44 -24.90 -56.04
C GLY A 369 -39.53 -24.67 -57.09
N LYS A 370 -39.99 -23.42 -57.29
CA LYS A 370 -41.02 -23.05 -58.27
C LYS A 370 -40.39 -22.59 -59.57
N VAL A 371 -40.78 -23.21 -60.68
CA VAL A 371 -40.34 -22.83 -62.04
C VAL A 371 -40.81 -21.41 -62.37
N ILE A 372 -39.88 -20.58 -62.85
CA ILE A 372 -40.14 -19.25 -63.40
C ILE A 372 -40.54 -19.39 -64.89
N PRO A 373 -41.66 -18.79 -65.34
CA PRO A 373 -42.03 -18.80 -66.75
C PRO A 373 -40.98 -18.12 -67.63
N ALA A 374 -40.68 -18.67 -68.81
CA ALA A 374 -39.71 -18.12 -69.75
C ALA A 374 -40.05 -16.67 -70.19
N GLU A 375 -41.33 -16.32 -70.26
CA GLU A 375 -41.81 -14.94 -70.54
C GLU A 375 -41.36 -13.89 -69.50
N ASN A 376 -40.92 -14.34 -68.32
CA ASN A 376 -40.38 -13.50 -67.25
C ASN A 376 -38.84 -13.50 -67.20
N ILE A 377 -38.16 -14.10 -68.18
CA ILE A 377 -36.70 -14.19 -68.27
C ILE A 377 -36.25 -13.46 -69.54
N THR A 378 -35.41 -12.44 -69.40
CA THR A 378 -34.67 -11.86 -70.53
C THR A 378 -33.22 -12.31 -70.48
N VAL A 379 -32.74 -12.84 -71.60
CA VAL A 379 -31.38 -13.36 -71.77
C VAL A 379 -30.52 -12.32 -72.48
N SER A 380 -29.30 -12.11 -72.00
CA SER A 380 -28.28 -11.30 -72.66
C SER A 380 -26.92 -11.96 -72.51
N VAL A 381 -26.06 -11.83 -73.52
CA VAL A 381 -24.68 -12.29 -73.51
C VAL A 381 -23.77 -11.06 -73.51
N ILE A 382 -22.74 -11.07 -72.65
CA ILE A 382 -21.69 -10.06 -72.59
C ILE A 382 -20.38 -10.80 -72.31
N ASP A 383 -19.39 -10.62 -73.17
CA ASP A 383 -18.09 -11.30 -73.12
C ASP A 383 -18.24 -12.82 -72.92
N GLN A 384 -17.78 -13.35 -71.78
CA GLN A 384 -17.79 -14.76 -71.42
C GLN A 384 -18.99 -15.14 -70.50
N GLN A 385 -20.05 -14.33 -70.48
CA GLN A 385 -21.17 -14.46 -69.53
C GLN A 385 -22.53 -14.51 -70.22
N VAL A 386 -23.37 -15.48 -69.82
CA VAL A 386 -24.82 -15.45 -70.04
C VAL A 386 -25.49 -14.87 -68.81
N ILE A 387 -26.24 -13.79 -68.97
CA ILE A 387 -26.96 -13.10 -67.90
C ILE A 387 -28.47 -13.32 -68.10
N LEU A 388 -29.12 -13.94 -67.11
CA LEU A 388 -30.57 -14.10 -67.06
C LEU A 388 -31.15 -13.07 -66.09
N THR A 389 -31.93 -12.12 -66.61
CA THR A 389 -32.66 -11.14 -65.80
C THR A 389 -34.10 -11.58 -65.64
N LEU A 390 -34.55 -11.71 -64.39
CA LEU A 390 -35.90 -12.17 -64.04
C LEU A 390 -36.83 -11.00 -63.69
N ASN A 391 -38.13 -11.17 -63.96
CA ASN A 391 -39.18 -10.24 -63.55
C ASN A 391 -40.32 -10.98 -62.80
N PRO A 392 -40.46 -10.84 -61.46
CA PRO A 392 -39.60 -10.05 -60.56
C PRO A 392 -38.18 -10.62 -60.47
N PRO A 393 -37.19 -9.81 -60.04
CA PRO A 393 -35.83 -10.27 -59.77
C PRO A 393 -35.79 -11.28 -58.61
N ILE A 394 -34.67 -11.99 -58.47
CA ILE A 394 -34.44 -12.90 -57.35
C ILE A 394 -34.20 -12.07 -56.08
N TYR A 395 -34.92 -12.35 -55.01
CA TYR A 395 -34.75 -11.70 -53.71
C TYR A 395 -33.68 -12.39 -52.85
N ALA A 396 -33.19 -11.68 -51.84
CA ALA A 396 -32.27 -12.20 -50.84
C ALA A 396 -32.85 -13.45 -50.13
N GLY A 397 -31.99 -14.39 -49.76
CA GLY A 397 -32.37 -15.62 -49.02
C GLY A 397 -33.10 -16.70 -49.83
N GLN A 398 -33.62 -16.39 -51.03
CA GLN A 398 -34.28 -17.38 -51.89
C GLN A 398 -33.32 -18.45 -52.39
N THR A 399 -33.80 -19.69 -52.50
CA THR A 399 -33.06 -20.81 -53.09
C THR A 399 -33.26 -20.83 -54.60
N VAL A 400 -32.16 -20.94 -55.38
CA VAL A 400 -32.22 -20.86 -56.85
C VAL A 400 -31.54 -22.04 -57.50
N THR A 401 -32.20 -22.64 -58.50
CA THR A 401 -31.58 -23.60 -59.42
C THR A 401 -31.77 -23.15 -60.87
N VAL A 402 -30.81 -23.49 -61.73
CA VAL A 402 -30.86 -23.27 -63.18
C VAL A 402 -30.40 -24.53 -63.91
N SER A 403 -31.06 -24.86 -65.01
CA SER A 403 -30.54 -25.78 -66.02
C SER A 403 -30.67 -25.14 -67.40
N TYR A 404 -29.77 -25.50 -68.32
CA TYR A 404 -29.81 -25.12 -69.73
C TYR A 404 -29.77 -26.40 -70.57
N GLN A 405 -30.55 -26.44 -71.65
CA GLN A 405 -30.56 -27.56 -72.57
C GLN A 405 -30.44 -27.08 -74.02
N ASP A 406 -29.46 -27.62 -74.74
CA ASP A 406 -29.52 -27.71 -76.19
C ASP A 406 -30.41 -28.90 -76.59
N VAL A 407 -31.35 -28.65 -77.49
CA VAL A 407 -32.40 -29.60 -77.91
C VAL A 407 -32.16 -30.15 -79.31
N THR A 408 -31.15 -29.64 -80.01
CA THR A 408 -30.77 -30.06 -81.35
C THR A 408 -29.40 -30.76 -81.30
N VAL A 409 -28.67 -30.89 -82.42
CA VAL A 409 -27.50 -31.78 -82.48
C VAL A 409 -26.42 -31.18 -83.38
N GLY A 410 -25.57 -30.37 -82.75
CA GLY A 410 -24.38 -29.77 -83.32
C GLY A 410 -24.65 -28.42 -83.98
N ASP A 411 -23.71 -27.50 -83.74
CA ASP A 411 -23.54 -26.13 -84.24
C ASP A 411 -24.86 -25.45 -84.68
N ASP A 412 -25.62 -24.93 -83.72
CA ASP A 412 -26.98 -24.40 -83.88
C ASP A 412 -27.09 -22.87 -83.60
N LEU A 413 -27.88 -22.14 -84.42
CA LEU A 413 -28.08 -20.71 -84.18
C LEU A 413 -29.08 -20.43 -83.06
N ASN A 414 -28.78 -19.45 -82.21
CA ASN A 414 -29.59 -19.02 -81.05
C ASN A 414 -29.56 -20.03 -79.89
N VAL A 415 -28.36 -20.50 -79.58
CA VAL A 415 -28.00 -21.35 -78.43
C VAL A 415 -26.81 -20.70 -77.70
N ILE A 416 -26.32 -21.25 -76.59
CA ILE A 416 -25.05 -20.76 -76.01
C ILE A 416 -23.92 -21.30 -76.90
N GLN A 417 -23.21 -20.41 -77.60
CA GLN A 417 -22.12 -20.76 -78.53
C GLN A 417 -20.97 -19.74 -78.47
N ASP A 418 -19.78 -20.13 -78.91
CA ASP A 418 -18.64 -19.22 -79.13
C ASP A 418 -18.84 -18.32 -80.37
N ILE A 419 -17.92 -17.37 -80.59
CA ILE A 419 -17.88 -16.50 -81.79
C ILE A 419 -17.56 -17.24 -83.12
N ARG A 420 -17.54 -18.57 -83.13
CA ARG A 420 -17.31 -19.44 -84.30
C ARG A 420 -18.48 -20.39 -84.58
N GLY A 421 -19.43 -20.51 -83.65
CA GLY A 421 -20.63 -21.34 -83.73
C GLY A 421 -20.47 -22.75 -83.14
N ASN A 422 -19.54 -22.98 -82.20
CA ASN A 422 -19.47 -24.23 -81.44
C ASN A 422 -20.38 -24.15 -80.21
N ASP A 423 -21.30 -25.11 -80.04
CA ASP A 423 -22.32 -25.09 -78.99
C ASP A 423 -21.81 -25.54 -77.61
N ALA A 424 -22.17 -24.81 -76.56
CA ALA A 424 -21.97 -25.23 -75.17
C ALA A 424 -22.79 -26.48 -74.83
N ALA A 425 -22.23 -27.36 -73.99
CA ALA A 425 -22.92 -28.53 -73.50
C ALA A 425 -24.11 -28.21 -72.56
N ASP A 426 -25.07 -29.14 -72.47
CA ASP A 426 -26.18 -29.11 -71.50
C ASP A 426 -25.69 -28.83 -70.06
N LEU A 427 -26.32 -27.85 -69.40
CA LEU A 427 -26.13 -27.58 -67.97
C LEU A 427 -27.20 -28.32 -67.16
N PRO A 428 -26.88 -29.39 -66.41
CA PRO A 428 -27.84 -30.04 -65.52
C PRO A 428 -28.33 -29.08 -64.44
N GLU A 429 -29.43 -29.44 -63.75
CA GLU A 429 -29.99 -28.60 -62.68
C GLU A 429 -28.95 -28.30 -61.57
N THR A 430 -28.47 -27.06 -61.59
CA THR A 430 -27.35 -26.56 -60.79
C THR A 430 -27.89 -25.56 -59.77
N ALA A 431 -27.57 -25.79 -58.50
CA ALA A 431 -27.93 -24.88 -57.42
C ALA A 431 -26.97 -23.69 -57.36
N LEU A 432 -27.50 -22.48 -57.19
CA LEU A 432 -26.74 -21.24 -57.21
C LEU A 432 -26.56 -20.67 -55.81
N THR A 433 -25.38 -20.09 -55.55
CA THR A 433 -25.19 -19.21 -54.40
C THR A 433 -25.94 -17.91 -54.67
N ASN A 434 -26.95 -17.61 -53.85
CA ASN A 434 -27.72 -16.39 -53.96
C ASN A 434 -27.03 -15.22 -53.23
N LYS A 435 -26.44 -14.28 -53.97
CA LYS A 435 -25.84 -13.04 -53.42
C LYS A 435 -26.75 -11.82 -53.55
N SER A 436 -28.03 -12.01 -53.92
CA SER A 436 -28.98 -10.90 -54.09
C SER A 436 -29.14 -10.10 -52.81
N THR A 437 -29.11 -8.77 -52.94
CA THR A 437 -29.49 -7.82 -51.87
C THR A 437 -30.87 -7.21 -52.13
N VAL A 438 -31.59 -7.69 -53.16
CA VAL A 438 -32.94 -7.22 -53.48
C VAL A 438 -33.92 -7.77 -52.44
N VAL A 439 -34.67 -6.87 -51.81
CA VAL A 439 -35.66 -7.21 -50.79
C VAL A 439 -37.00 -7.55 -51.45
N ASP A 440 -37.70 -8.57 -50.94
CA ASP A 440 -39.08 -8.85 -51.35
C ASP A 440 -40.02 -7.73 -50.84
N PRO A 441 -40.62 -6.88 -51.71
CA PRO A 441 -41.51 -5.82 -51.28
C PRO A 441 -42.86 -6.33 -50.74
N THR A 442 -43.16 -7.62 -50.93
CA THR A 442 -44.39 -8.28 -50.48
C THR A 442 -44.30 -8.83 -49.06
N ASP A 443 -43.10 -8.92 -48.48
CA ASP A 443 -42.89 -9.28 -47.08
C ASP A 443 -43.54 -8.24 -46.14
N LYS A 444 -44.31 -8.71 -45.16
CA LYS A 444 -45.06 -7.92 -44.19
C LYS A 444 -44.97 -8.50 -42.77
N THR A 445 -44.02 -9.40 -42.52
CA THR A 445 -43.83 -10.07 -41.23
C THR A 445 -42.69 -9.40 -40.46
N PRO A 446 -42.95 -8.78 -39.29
CA PRO A 446 -41.89 -8.25 -38.44
C PRO A 446 -41.04 -9.34 -37.78
N PRO A 447 -39.74 -9.07 -37.51
CA PRO A 447 -38.85 -9.96 -36.76
C PRO A 447 -39.40 -10.38 -35.39
N ILE A 448 -39.32 -11.66 -35.05
CA ILE A 448 -39.62 -12.17 -33.71
C ILE A 448 -38.34 -12.08 -32.88
N ILE A 449 -38.40 -11.26 -31.81
CA ILE A 449 -37.22 -10.98 -30.98
C ILE A 449 -37.38 -11.40 -29.52
N LYS A 450 -36.24 -11.66 -28.87
CA LYS A 450 -36.07 -11.68 -27.41
C LYS A 450 -34.94 -10.74 -27.02
N THR A 451 -34.97 -10.30 -25.77
CA THR A 451 -34.07 -9.27 -25.24
C THR A 451 -33.71 -9.61 -23.80
N GLU A 452 -32.43 -9.53 -23.44
CA GLU A 452 -31.94 -9.71 -22.06
C GLU A 452 -30.92 -8.61 -21.74
N VAL A 453 -31.03 -7.99 -20.57
CA VAL A 453 -30.03 -7.03 -20.08
C VAL A 453 -28.95 -7.83 -19.38
N THR A 454 -27.72 -7.79 -19.88
CA THR A 454 -26.60 -8.56 -19.31
C THR A 454 -25.84 -7.78 -18.24
N ASP A 455 -25.70 -6.48 -18.45
CA ASP A 455 -25.03 -5.52 -17.57
C ASP A 455 -25.51 -4.09 -17.91
N ALA A 456 -25.03 -3.08 -17.20
CA ALA A 456 -25.44 -1.69 -17.44
C ALA A 456 -25.10 -1.17 -18.85
N THR A 457 -24.15 -1.77 -19.57
CA THR A 457 -23.64 -1.28 -20.87
C THR A 457 -24.10 -2.11 -22.08
N HIS A 458 -24.84 -3.19 -21.87
CA HIS A 458 -25.19 -4.16 -22.92
C HIS A 458 -26.62 -4.69 -22.82
N ILE A 459 -27.22 -4.92 -24.00
CA ILE A 459 -28.45 -5.70 -24.14
C ILE A 459 -28.23 -6.74 -25.22
N GLU A 460 -28.41 -8.02 -24.88
CA GLU A 460 -28.48 -9.10 -25.85
C GLU A 460 -29.82 -9.05 -26.59
N VAL A 461 -29.77 -9.12 -27.92
CA VAL A 461 -30.94 -9.20 -28.80
C VAL A 461 -30.86 -10.47 -29.62
N ILE A 462 -31.85 -11.34 -29.50
CA ILE A 462 -31.99 -12.57 -30.29
C ILE A 462 -33.08 -12.34 -31.33
N SER A 463 -32.80 -12.60 -32.61
CA SER A 463 -33.76 -12.49 -33.72
C SER A 463 -33.78 -13.74 -34.58
N ASN A 464 -34.97 -14.11 -35.09
CA ASN A 464 -35.14 -15.21 -36.06
C ASN A 464 -34.75 -14.84 -37.50
N GLU A 465 -34.49 -13.55 -37.77
CA GLU A 465 -34.10 -13.05 -39.09
C GLU A 465 -33.23 -11.78 -39.01
N PRO A 466 -32.42 -11.47 -40.03
CA PRO A 466 -31.47 -10.36 -39.97
C PRO A 466 -32.17 -9.00 -39.97
N GLY A 467 -31.69 -8.07 -39.15
CA GLY A 467 -32.28 -6.74 -39.05
C GLY A 467 -31.37 -5.70 -38.41
N LYS A 468 -31.71 -4.41 -38.59
CA LYS A 468 -31.09 -3.30 -37.85
C LYS A 468 -31.67 -3.27 -36.44
N VAL A 469 -30.83 -3.12 -35.43
CA VAL A 469 -31.24 -2.89 -34.03
C VAL A 469 -31.03 -1.43 -33.66
N GLU A 470 -32.03 -0.81 -33.02
CA GLU A 470 -31.92 0.46 -32.32
C GLU A 470 -32.50 0.32 -30.90
N ILE A 471 -31.72 0.69 -29.88
CA ILE A 471 -32.14 0.72 -28.48
C ILE A 471 -32.34 2.20 -28.12
N LYS A 472 -33.51 2.54 -27.56
CA LYS A 472 -33.92 3.92 -27.31
C LYS A 472 -34.26 4.17 -25.85
N ASP A 473 -33.88 5.34 -25.35
CA ASP A 473 -34.31 5.82 -24.03
C ASP A 473 -35.79 6.25 -24.03
N SER A 474 -36.31 6.58 -22.84
CA SER A 474 -37.69 7.05 -22.67
C SER A 474 -38.03 8.38 -23.37
N ASN A 475 -37.03 9.13 -23.85
CA ASN A 475 -37.21 10.34 -24.66
C ASN A 475 -37.19 10.05 -26.17
N GLY A 476 -36.85 8.82 -26.57
CA GLY A 476 -36.70 8.38 -27.95
C GLY A 476 -35.29 8.57 -28.54
N ASN A 477 -34.30 8.95 -27.74
CA ASN A 477 -32.91 9.04 -28.18
C ASN A 477 -32.33 7.64 -28.35
N VAL A 478 -31.58 7.40 -29.44
CA VAL A 478 -30.86 6.13 -29.61
C VAL A 478 -29.68 6.08 -28.66
N ILE A 479 -29.68 5.09 -27.77
CA ILE A 479 -28.62 4.81 -26.78
C ILE A 479 -27.86 3.51 -27.08
N GLY A 480 -28.19 2.82 -28.17
CA GLY A 480 -27.47 1.65 -28.66
C GLY A 480 -27.92 1.31 -30.08
N SER A 481 -27.01 0.82 -30.92
CA SER A 481 -27.34 0.46 -32.30
C SER A 481 -26.44 -0.64 -32.82
N GLY A 482 -27.01 -1.57 -33.59
CA GLY A 482 -26.28 -2.68 -34.19
C GLY A 482 -27.10 -3.42 -35.23
N THR A 483 -26.77 -4.69 -35.44
CA THR A 483 -27.48 -5.59 -36.34
C THR A 483 -27.74 -6.92 -35.66
N ALA A 484 -28.96 -7.44 -35.79
CA ALA A 484 -29.25 -8.81 -35.42
C ALA A 484 -28.83 -9.73 -36.58
N THR A 485 -28.13 -10.82 -36.30
CA THR A 485 -27.64 -11.78 -37.31
C THR A 485 -28.72 -12.72 -37.83
N GLY A 486 -29.84 -12.86 -37.12
CA GLY A 486 -31.02 -13.56 -37.62
C GLY A 486 -30.93 -15.08 -37.60
N ASN A 487 -30.11 -15.63 -36.72
CA ASN A 487 -29.78 -17.06 -36.63
C ASN A 487 -30.25 -17.69 -35.30
N ASP A 488 -31.16 -17.02 -34.57
CA ASP A 488 -31.62 -17.37 -33.22
C ASP A 488 -30.50 -17.42 -32.14
N THR A 489 -29.35 -16.78 -32.37
CA THR A 489 -28.30 -16.57 -31.34
C THR A 489 -28.33 -15.15 -30.76
N PRO A 490 -27.78 -14.90 -29.56
CA PRO A 490 -27.72 -13.56 -28.99
C PRO A 490 -26.70 -12.68 -29.70
N ASP A 491 -27.16 -11.56 -30.24
CA ASP A 491 -26.32 -10.46 -30.71
C ASP A 491 -26.18 -9.44 -29.58
N ASN A 492 -24.96 -9.26 -29.07
CA ASN A 492 -24.70 -8.31 -27.96
C ASN A 492 -24.65 -6.86 -28.50
N ILE A 493 -25.54 -5.99 -28.03
CA ILE A 493 -25.63 -4.60 -28.46
C ILE A 493 -25.08 -3.67 -27.36
N GLN A 494 -23.90 -3.12 -27.62
CA GLN A 494 -23.26 -2.11 -26.76
C GLN A 494 -24.05 -0.81 -26.76
N LEU A 495 -24.14 -0.19 -25.59
CA LEU A 495 -24.83 1.07 -25.35
C LEU A 495 -23.85 2.26 -25.27
N THR A 496 -24.30 3.43 -25.73
CA THR A 496 -23.54 4.69 -25.67
C THR A 496 -23.56 5.36 -24.30
N ARG A 497 -24.34 4.82 -23.35
CA ARG A 497 -24.28 5.15 -21.93
C ARG A 497 -24.72 3.94 -21.09
N PRO A 498 -24.34 3.88 -19.81
CA PRO A 498 -24.94 2.94 -18.87
C PRO A 498 -26.46 3.14 -18.72
N LEU A 499 -27.13 2.02 -18.50
CA LEU A 499 -28.50 1.91 -18.00
C LEU A 499 -28.54 2.25 -16.50
N VAL A 500 -29.74 2.56 -16.00
CA VAL A 500 -30.00 2.83 -14.58
C VAL A 500 -31.10 1.89 -14.08
N ASP A 501 -31.03 1.47 -12.82
CA ASP A 501 -31.98 0.53 -12.22
C ASP A 501 -33.44 0.97 -12.41
N GLY A 502 -34.28 0.05 -12.88
CA GLY A 502 -35.68 0.32 -13.17
C GLY A 502 -35.95 1.29 -14.34
N GLU A 503 -34.94 1.73 -15.09
CA GLU A 503 -35.14 2.42 -16.37
C GLU A 503 -35.96 1.54 -17.32
N THR A 504 -36.73 2.15 -18.23
CA THR A 504 -37.36 1.43 -19.33
C THR A 504 -36.78 1.91 -20.65
N VAL A 505 -36.24 0.98 -21.42
CA VAL A 505 -35.69 1.21 -22.76
C VAL A 505 -36.49 0.45 -23.80
N THR A 506 -36.56 0.99 -25.01
CA THR A 506 -37.30 0.39 -26.12
C THR A 506 -36.32 -0.15 -27.16
N VAL A 507 -36.31 -1.46 -27.33
CA VAL A 507 -35.56 -2.14 -28.41
C VAL A 507 -36.44 -2.19 -29.66
N VAL A 508 -35.92 -1.71 -30.78
CA VAL A 508 -36.54 -1.75 -32.10
C VAL A 508 -35.67 -2.58 -33.02
N VAL A 509 -36.23 -3.62 -33.64
CA VAL A 509 -35.57 -4.40 -34.68
C VAL A 509 -36.34 -4.25 -35.99
N THR A 510 -35.62 -3.85 -37.04
CA THR A 510 -36.17 -3.54 -38.37
C THR A 510 -35.55 -4.46 -39.41
N ASP A 511 -36.36 -5.24 -40.12
CA ASP A 511 -35.89 -6.09 -41.22
C ASP A 511 -35.53 -5.27 -42.49
N ALA A 512 -35.08 -5.96 -43.54
CA ALA A 512 -34.77 -5.34 -44.83
C ALA A 512 -36.02 -4.80 -45.57
N ALA A 513 -37.20 -5.39 -45.34
CA ALA A 513 -38.50 -4.97 -45.89
C ALA A 513 -39.12 -3.77 -45.14
N LYS A 514 -38.47 -3.33 -44.05
CA LYS A 514 -38.88 -2.27 -43.12
C LYS A 514 -40.11 -2.61 -42.28
N ASN A 515 -40.33 -3.88 -41.97
CA ASN A 515 -41.22 -4.24 -40.87
C ASN A 515 -40.45 -4.12 -39.55
N GLU A 516 -41.11 -3.59 -38.52
CA GLU A 516 -40.49 -3.28 -37.23
C GLU A 516 -41.15 -4.09 -36.11
N THR A 517 -40.33 -4.67 -35.24
CA THR A 517 -40.75 -5.15 -33.92
C THR A 517 -40.21 -4.24 -32.85
N VAL A 518 -41.11 -3.78 -31.98
CA VAL A 518 -40.84 -2.86 -30.88
C VAL A 518 -41.08 -3.59 -29.56
N LYS A 519 -40.08 -3.57 -28.67
CA LYS A 519 -40.08 -4.29 -27.40
C LYS A 519 -39.55 -3.41 -26.28
N ASP A 520 -40.42 -3.06 -25.34
CA ASP A 520 -39.99 -2.41 -24.10
C ASP A 520 -39.34 -3.44 -23.15
N VAL A 521 -38.23 -3.02 -22.57
CA VAL A 521 -37.40 -3.75 -21.61
C VAL A 521 -37.26 -2.87 -20.37
N VAL A 522 -37.67 -3.41 -19.22
CA VAL A 522 -37.42 -2.77 -17.92
C VAL A 522 -36.07 -3.28 -17.44
N VAL A 523 -35.15 -2.37 -17.22
CA VAL A 523 -33.84 -2.65 -16.63
C VAL A 523 -34.06 -3.17 -15.22
N GLY A 524 -33.35 -4.25 -14.89
CA GLY A 524 -33.36 -4.82 -13.55
C GLY A 524 -32.54 -3.99 -12.59
N ASP A 525 -31.70 -4.69 -11.85
CA ASP A 525 -30.67 -4.15 -11.00
C ASP A 525 -29.32 -4.36 -11.72
N VAL A 526 -28.62 -3.27 -12.01
CA VAL A 526 -27.35 -3.22 -12.76
C VAL A 526 -26.28 -2.40 -12.02
N THR A 527 -26.54 -2.03 -10.76
CA THR A 527 -25.63 -1.26 -9.91
C THR A 527 -24.79 -2.22 -9.07
N ALA A 528 -23.46 -2.05 -9.07
CA ALA A 528 -22.58 -2.86 -8.24
C ALA A 528 -22.55 -2.37 -6.78
N PRO A 529 -22.42 -3.28 -5.78
CA PRO A 529 -22.43 -2.94 -4.36
C PRO A 529 -21.27 -2.00 -3.99
N MET A 530 -21.57 -0.88 -3.32
CA MET A 530 -20.55 0.02 -2.77
C MET A 530 -19.96 -0.57 -1.48
N ILE A 531 -18.67 -0.91 -1.51
CA ILE A 531 -18.00 -1.59 -0.38
C ILE A 531 -16.90 -0.77 0.31
N GLN A 532 -16.72 -1.03 1.60
CA GLN A 532 -15.53 -0.66 2.37
C GLN A 532 -14.92 -1.92 3.00
N THR A 533 -13.61 -1.87 3.28
CA THR A 533 -12.82 -3.03 3.72
C THR A 533 -11.77 -2.58 4.72
N GLU A 534 -11.64 -3.30 5.82
CA GLU A 534 -10.64 -3.05 6.87
C GLU A 534 -10.05 -4.38 7.35
N VAL A 535 -8.72 -4.45 7.48
CA VAL A 535 -8.05 -5.63 8.06
C VAL A 535 -7.99 -5.41 9.57
N THR A 536 -8.70 -6.23 10.34
CA THR A 536 -8.77 -6.07 11.81
C THR A 536 -7.69 -6.86 12.54
N ASP A 537 -7.30 -8.01 11.98
CA ASP A 537 -6.18 -8.83 12.43
C ASP A 537 -5.79 -9.81 11.30
N ALA A 538 -4.73 -10.60 11.50
CA ALA A 538 -4.23 -11.53 10.49
C ALA A 538 -5.27 -12.58 10.02
N THR A 539 -6.35 -12.84 10.76
CA THR A 539 -7.36 -13.86 10.45
C THR A 539 -8.70 -13.33 9.97
N HIS A 540 -8.86 -12.01 9.86
CA HIS A 540 -10.14 -11.35 9.62
C HIS A 540 -10.03 -10.13 8.70
N ILE A 541 -11.01 -9.99 7.81
CA ILE A 541 -11.26 -8.74 7.08
C ILE A 541 -12.72 -8.35 7.30
N GLU A 542 -12.94 -7.16 7.83
CA GLU A 542 -14.27 -6.55 7.88
C GLU A 542 -14.63 -6.00 6.50
N VAL A 543 -15.83 -6.34 6.02
CA VAL A 543 -16.38 -5.87 4.75
C VAL A 543 -17.73 -5.21 5.03
N THR A 544 -17.84 -3.92 4.71
CA THR A 544 -19.10 -3.16 4.78
C THR A 544 -19.67 -3.03 3.39
N SER A 545 -20.99 -3.16 3.23
CA SER A 545 -21.70 -2.97 1.95
C SER A 545 -23.03 -2.21 2.17
N ASN A 546 -23.40 -1.38 1.19
CA ASN A 546 -24.71 -0.71 1.12
C ASN A 546 -25.87 -1.70 0.85
N GLU A 547 -25.58 -2.89 0.34
CA GLU A 547 -26.57 -3.90 -0.04
C GLU A 547 -26.07 -5.36 0.10
N PRO A 548 -26.98 -6.35 0.22
CA PRO A 548 -26.61 -7.70 0.61
C PRO A 548 -26.02 -8.49 -0.56
N GLY A 549 -24.96 -9.25 -0.27
CA GLY A 549 -24.19 -9.98 -1.28
C GLY A 549 -23.31 -11.07 -0.70
N THR A 550 -22.65 -11.83 -1.55
CA THR A 550 -21.61 -12.80 -1.20
C THR A 550 -20.24 -12.17 -1.27
N VAL A 551 -19.36 -12.50 -0.33
CA VAL A 551 -17.95 -12.07 -0.32
C VAL A 551 -17.06 -13.25 -0.69
N GLU A 552 -16.09 -13.01 -1.56
CA GLU A 552 -14.96 -13.90 -1.82
C GLU A 552 -13.65 -13.10 -1.66
N ILE A 553 -12.68 -13.66 -0.94
CA ILE A 553 -11.37 -13.03 -0.69
C ILE A 553 -10.30 -13.96 -1.24
N LYS A 554 -9.45 -13.46 -2.13
CA LYS A 554 -8.39 -14.21 -2.81
C LYS A 554 -6.99 -13.67 -2.49
N ASP A 555 -6.01 -14.56 -2.48
CA ASP A 555 -4.59 -14.19 -2.50
C ASP A 555 -4.09 -13.86 -3.92
N ALA A 556 -2.84 -13.39 -4.01
CA ALA A 556 -2.22 -12.97 -5.28
C ALA A 556 -2.10 -14.09 -6.33
N GLU A 557 -2.06 -15.36 -5.89
CA GLU A 557 -2.12 -16.53 -6.77
C GLU A 557 -3.56 -16.90 -7.21
N GLY A 558 -4.57 -16.20 -6.70
CA GLY A 558 -5.98 -16.39 -7.02
C GLY A 558 -6.69 -17.47 -6.21
N ASN A 559 -6.08 -17.99 -5.14
CA ASN A 559 -6.71 -18.97 -4.26
C ASN A 559 -7.69 -18.25 -3.33
N VAL A 560 -8.88 -18.82 -3.14
CA VAL A 560 -9.86 -18.30 -2.17
C VAL A 560 -9.37 -18.58 -0.75
N ILE A 561 -9.01 -17.52 -0.04
CA ILE A 561 -8.57 -17.54 1.36
C ILE A 561 -9.69 -17.16 2.34
N GLY A 562 -10.74 -16.46 1.89
CA GLY A 562 -11.91 -16.11 2.71
C GLY A 562 -13.21 -16.16 1.91
N SER A 563 -14.33 -16.44 2.57
CA SER A 563 -15.66 -16.41 1.92
C SER A 563 -16.76 -16.15 2.95
N GLY A 564 -17.82 -15.44 2.55
CA GLY A 564 -18.92 -15.10 3.46
C GLY A 564 -20.05 -14.35 2.76
N THR A 565 -20.81 -13.57 3.54
CA THR A 565 -21.92 -12.74 3.06
C THR A 565 -21.94 -11.42 3.80
N VAL A 566 -22.24 -10.33 3.09
CA VAL A 566 -22.55 -9.03 3.68
C VAL A 566 -24.05 -8.85 3.84
N THR A 567 -24.45 -8.16 4.92
CA THR A 567 -25.84 -7.94 5.32
C THR A 567 -26.49 -6.75 4.61
N GLY A 568 -25.71 -5.85 4.02
CA GLY A 568 -26.22 -4.79 3.16
C GLY A 568 -26.95 -3.67 3.88
N ASN A 569 -26.41 -3.25 5.02
CA ASN A 569 -27.03 -2.31 5.95
C ASN A 569 -26.06 -1.21 6.41
N ASP A 570 -24.97 -0.99 5.66
CA ASP A 570 -23.85 -0.11 6.01
C ASP A 570 -23.17 -0.44 7.37
N THR A 571 -23.23 -1.69 7.82
CA THR A 571 -22.43 -2.18 8.97
C THR A 571 -21.34 -3.16 8.53
N PRO A 572 -20.18 -3.21 9.23
CA PRO A 572 -19.14 -4.17 8.91
C PRO A 572 -19.55 -5.61 9.23
N ASP A 573 -19.43 -6.50 8.25
CA ASP A 573 -19.51 -7.94 8.43
C ASP A 573 -18.09 -8.53 8.44
N ASN A 574 -17.74 -9.24 9.51
CA ASN A 574 -16.41 -9.82 9.70
C ASN A 574 -16.26 -11.16 8.94
N ILE A 575 -15.38 -11.18 7.93
CA ILE A 575 -15.11 -12.34 7.07
C ILE A 575 -13.88 -13.10 7.60
N GLN A 576 -14.13 -14.34 8.01
CA GLN A 576 -13.13 -15.29 8.50
C GLN A 576 -12.20 -15.75 7.37
N LEU A 577 -10.89 -15.75 7.62
CA LEU A 577 -9.88 -16.29 6.70
C LEU A 577 -9.48 -17.73 7.06
N THR A 578 -9.15 -18.51 6.03
CA THR A 578 -8.73 -19.92 6.14
C THR A 578 -7.25 -20.09 6.50
N ARG A 579 -6.47 -19.02 6.33
CA ARG A 579 -5.09 -18.88 6.84
C ARG A 579 -4.88 -17.45 7.34
N PRO A 580 -3.90 -17.23 8.23
CA PRO A 580 -3.41 -15.89 8.51
C PRO A 580 -2.86 -15.20 7.26
N LEU A 581 -3.05 -13.88 7.23
CA LEU A 581 -2.36 -12.93 6.37
C LEU A 581 -0.93 -12.71 6.87
N VAL A 582 -0.09 -12.12 6.02
CA VAL A 582 1.25 -11.63 6.38
C VAL A 582 1.45 -10.18 5.96
N ASP A 583 2.38 -9.49 6.64
CA ASP A 583 2.57 -8.05 6.48
C ASP A 583 2.92 -7.67 5.03
N GLY A 584 2.23 -6.66 4.49
CA GLY A 584 2.39 -6.22 3.11
C GLY A 584 1.85 -7.18 2.03
N GLU A 585 1.18 -8.27 2.41
CA GLU A 585 0.42 -9.10 1.47
C GLU A 585 -0.66 -8.25 0.77
N THR A 586 -1.00 -8.58 -0.48
CA THR A 586 -2.15 -7.97 -1.17
C THR A 586 -3.18 -9.04 -1.44
N VAL A 587 -4.43 -8.78 -1.02
CA VAL A 587 -5.56 -9.68 -1.20
C VAL A 587 -6.69 -8.96 -1.93
N THR A 588 -7.38 -9.68 -2.82
CA THR A 588 -8.49 -9.13 -3.60
C THR A 588 -9.81 -9.53 -2.94
N VAL A 589 -10.62 -8.54 -2.54
CA VAL A 589 -11.98 -8.73 -2.02
C VAL A 589 -12.98 -8.48 -3.16
N THR A 590 -13.76 -9.49 -3.50
CA THR A 590 -14.91 -9.39 -4.41
C THR A 590 -16.20 -9.48 -3.62
N VAL A 591 -17.12 -8.55 -3.85
CA VAL A 591 -18.49 -8.62 -3.34
C VAL A 591 -19.45 -8.65 -4.52
N THR A 592 -20.29 -9.68 -4.57
CA THR A 592 -21.26 -9.94 -5.63
C THR A 592 -22.67 -9.87 -5.04
N ASP A 593 -23.55 -9.06 -5.62
CA ASP A 593 -24.95 -8.91 -5.16
C ASP A 593 -25.86 -10.08 -5.62
N ALA A 594 -27.18 -9.91 -5.48
CA ALA A 594 -28.18 -10.89 -5.93
C ALA A 594 -28.47 -10.87 -7.45
N ALA A 595 -28.18 -9.77 -8.14
CA ALA A 595 -28.27 -9.60 -9.59
C ALA A 595 -27.01 -10.09 -10.33
N LYS A 596 -25.92 -10.32 -9.58
CA LYS A 596 -24.54 -10.62 -9.98
C LYS A 596 -23.71 -9.41 -10.44
N ASN A 597 -24.06 -8.21 -10.02
CA ASN A 597 -23.13 -7.08 -10.16
C ASN A 597 -22.00 -7.26 -9.13
N GLU A 598 -20.76 -6.99 -9.53
CA GLU A 598 -19.56 -7.25 -8.72
C GLU A 598 -18.77 -5.97 -8.46
N THR A 599 -18.35 -5.79 -7.21
CA THR A 599 -17.33 -4.80 -6.85
C THR A 599 -16.08 -5.53 -6.37
N VAL A 600 -14.96 -5.22 -7.02
CA VAL A 600 -13.65 -5.80 -6.74
C VAL A 600 -12.76 -4.72 -6.12
N LYS A 601 -12.09 -5.05 -5.02
CA LYS A 601 -11.20 -4.14 -4.31
C LYS A 601 -9.98 -4.87 -3.77
N ASP A 602 -8.79 -4.39 -4.15
CA ASP A 602 -7.55 -4.86 -3.56
C ASP A 602 -7.30 -4.20 -2.20
N VAL A 603 -6.82 -5.00 -1.26
CA VAL A 603 -6.50 -4.63 0.11
C VAL A 603 -5.05 -5.02 0.38
N VAL A 604 -4.20 -4.01 0.61
CA VAL A 604 -2.84 -4.23 1.11
C VAL A 604 -2.92 -4.42 2.62
N VAL A 605 -2.47 -5.57 3.09
CA VAL A 605 -2.35 -5.91 4.50
C VAL A 605 -1.30 -4.99 5.12
N GLY A 606 -1.66 -4.35 6.22
CA GLY A 606 -0.75 -3.53 7.01
C GLY A 606 0.22 -4.40 7.83
N ASP A 607 0.45 -3.96 9.05
CA ASP A 607 1.17 -4.74 10.06
C ASP A 607 0.16 -5.52 10.91
N VAL A 608 0.24 -6.85 10.85
CA VAL A 608 -0.63 -7.79 11.58
C VAL A 608 0.18 -8.77 12.44
N THR A 609 1.48 -8.52 12.59
CA THR A 609 2.38 -9.36 13.39
C THR A 609 2.40 -8.85 14.83
N ALA A 610 2.19 -9.75 15.80
CA ALA A 610 2.28 -9.38 17.20
C ALA A 610 3.75 -9.31 17.68
N PRO A 611 4.13 -8.29 18.47
CA PRO A 611 5.49 -8.15 18.95
C PRO A 611 5.92 -9.35 19.80
N MET A 612 7.09 -9.90 19.50
CA MET A 612 7.71 -10.95 20.29
C MET A 612 8.47 -10.32 21.46
N ILE A 613 8.10 -10.70 22.68
CA ILE A 613 8.66 -10.11 23.91
C ILE A 613 9.25 -11.16 24.85
N GLN A 614 10.18 -10.70 25.71
CA GLN A 614 10.74 -11.44 26.83
C GLN A 614 10.81 -10.53 28.05
N THR A 615 10.54 -11.08 29.23
CA THR A 615 10.44 -10.28 30.47
C THR A 615 11.24 -10.87 31.63
N GLU A 616 11.90 -9.99 32.39
CA GLU A 616 12.72 -10.35 33.54
C GLU A 616 12.46 -9.37 34.70
N VAL A 617 12.22 -9.89 35.91
CA VAL A 617 12.10 -9.05 37.12
C VAL A 617 13.51 -8.75 37.61
N THR A 618 13.89 -7.46 37.66
CA THR A 618 15.23 -7.05 38.09
C THR A 618 15.28 -6.68 39.57
N ASP A 619 14.22 -6.06 40.09
CA ASP A 619 14.03 -5.76 41.52
C ASP A 619 12.53 -5.64 41.84
N ALA A 620 12.18 -5.44 43.12
CA ALA A 620 10.79 -5.31 43.56
C ALA A 620 9.99 -4.22 42.80
N THR A 621 10.65 -3.20 42.26
CA THR A 621 10.05 -2.00 41.66
C THR A 621 10.22 -1.90 40.14
N HIS A 622 10.88 -2.85 39.49
CA HIS A 622 11.26 -2.79 38.08
C HIS A 622 11.10 -4.14 37.36
N ILE A 623 10.66 -4.07 36.10
CA ILE A 623 10.68 -5.21 35.18
C ILE A 623 11.34 -4.77 33.88
N GLU A 624 12.36 -5.50 33.46
CA GLU A 624 12.95 -5.36 32.13
C GLU A 624 12.08 -6.07 31.10
N VAL A 625 11.77 -5.36 30.01
CA VAL A 625 10.96 -5.85 28.89
C VAL A 625 11.77 -5.68 27.61
N THR A 626 12.12 -6.80 26.99
CA THR A 626 12.76 -6.82 25.66
C THR A 626 11.70 -7.07 24.60
N SER A 627 11.73 -6.32 23.50
CA SER A 627 10.83 -6.48 22.35
C SER A 627 11.59 -6.30 21.04
N ASN A 628 11.19 -7.06 20.01
CA ASN A 628 11.69 -6.90 18.64
C ASN A 628 11.07 -5.68 17.92
N GLU A 629 10.00 -5.11 18.46
CA GLU A 629 9.21 -4.02 17.87
C GLU A 629 8.83 -2.95 18.91
N PRO A 630 8.72 -1.67 18.49
CA PRO A 630 8.43 -0.57 19.40
C PRO A 630 6.95 -0.56 19.78
N GLY A 631 6.67 -0.36 21.06
CA GLY A 631 5.31 -0.48 21.57
C GLY A 631 5.11 0.12 22.95
N THR A 632 3.86 0.12 23.41
CA THR A 632 3.46 0.50 24.76
C THR A 632 3.38 -0.73 25.66
N VAL A 633 3.90 -0.62 26.88
CA VAL A 633 3.91 -1.71 27.87
C VAL A 633 2.81 -1.47 28.90
N GLU A 634 2.07 -2.52 29.22
CA GLU A 634 1.17 -2.58 30.37
C GLU A 634 1.46 -3.84 31.19
N ILE A 635 1.65 -3.68 32.50
CA ILE A 635 2.00 -4.76 33.45
C ILE A 635 0.85 -4.88 34.46
N LYS A 636 0.28 -6.08 34.59
CA LYS A 636 -0.87 -6.38 35.46
C LYS A 636 -0.57 -7.43 36.51
N ASP A 637 -1.16 -7.24 37.69
CA ASP A 637 -1.24 -8.27 38.74
C ASP A 637 -2.27 -9.37 38.40
N ALA A 638 -2.38 -10.38 39.26
CA ALA A 638 -3.28 -11.52 39.07
C ALA A 638 -4.78 -11.15 39.09
N GLU A 639 -5.13 -10.06 39.77
CA GLU A 639 -6.47 -9.46 39.80
C GLU A 639 -6.78 -8.61 38.55
N GLY A 640 -5.77 -8.31 37.72
CA GLY A 640 -5.87 -7.56 36.48
C GLY A 640 -5.70 -6.04 36.65
N ASN A 641 -5.25 -5.56 37.81
CA ASN A 641 -4.92 -4.15 38.00
C ASN A 641 -3.61 -3.81 37.32
N VAL A 642 -3.54 -2.66 36.66
CA VAL A 642 -2.28 -2.16 36.08
C VAL A 642 -1.36 -1.69 37.20
N ILE A 643 -0.22 -2.36 37.35
CA ILE A 643 0.81 -2.03 38.33
C ILE A 643 2.06 -1.43 37.69
N GLY A 644 2.23 -1.50 36.38
CA GLY A 644 3.32 -0.83 35.64
C GLY A 644 2.90 -0.44 34.23
N SER A 645 3.49 0.62 33.69
CA SER A 645 3.20 1.10 32.33
C SER A 645 4.39 1.86 31.75
N GLY A 646 4.69 1.66 30.47
CA GLY A 646 5.82 2.33 29.82
C GLY A 646 5.80 2.16 28.29
N ALA A 647 6.99 2.23 27.69
CA ALA A 647 7.18 1.98 26.26
C ALA A 647 8.49 1.20 26.06
N VAL A 648 8.52 0.35 25.04
CA VAL A 648 9.72 -0.36 24.57
C VAL A 648 10.20 0.24 23.25
N THR A 649 11.51 0.20 23.04
CA THR A 649 12.21 0.79 21.90
C THR A 649 12.26 -0.11 20.67
N GLY A 650 11.97 -1.40 20.81
CA GLY A 650 11.81 -2.31 19.67
C GLY A 650 13.11 -2.63 18.92
N ASN A 651 14.19 -2.81 19.67
CA ASN A 651 15.55 -2.96 19.14
C ASN A 651 16.26 -4.21 19.69
N ASP A 652 15.50 -5.17 20.22
CA ASP A 652 15.97 -6.36 20.94
C ASP A 652 16.90 -6.04 22.14
N THR A 653 16.75 -4.85 22.77
CA THR A 653 17.40 -4.52 24.05
C THR A 653 16.38 -4.40 25.19
N PRO A 654 16.76 -4.72 26.44
CA PRO A 654 15.85 -4.57 27.58
C PRO A 654 15.55 -3.10 27.88
N ASP A 655 14.27 -2.74 27.92
CA ASP A 655 13.77 -1.47 28.43
C ASP A 655 13.23 -1.66 29.85
N ASN A 656 13.71 -0.86 30.80
CA ASN A 656 13.33 -0.98 32.21
C ASN A 656 12.02 -0.23 32.52
N ILE A 657 11.00 -0.95 32.99
CA ILE A 657 9.66 -0.44 33.28
C ILE A 657 9.43 -0.34 34.80
N GLN A 658 9.33 0.90 35.29
CA GLN A 658 9.02 1.22 36.68
C GLN A 658 7.59 0.78 37.06
N LEU A 659 7.46 0.11 38.20
CA LEU A 659 6.21 -0.26 38.83
C LEU A 659 5.69 0.84 39.78
N THR A 660 4.38 0.91 39.91
CA THR A 660 3.63 1.85 40.77
C THR A 660 3.56 1.41 42.23
N ARG A 661 3.82 0.13 42.50
CA ARG A 661 4.07 -0.46 43.82
C ARG A 661 5.17 -1.52 43.70
N PRO A 662 5.87 -1.86 44.80
CA PRO A 662 6.68 -3.07 44.84
C PRO A 662 5.87 -4.34 44.58
N LEU A 663 6.52 -5.33 43.98
CA LEU A 663 6.12 -6.74 43.98
C LEU A 663 6.36 -7.35 45.35
N VAL A 664 5.74 -8.51 45.59
CA VAL A 664 6.08 -9.41 46.72
C VAL A 664 6.63 -10.74 46.19
N ASP A 665 7.28 -11.52 47.04
CA ASP A 665 8.00 -12.73 46.62
C ASP A 665 7.06 -13.76 45.97
N GLY A 666 7.49 -14.32 44.84
CA GLY A 666 6.66 -15.21 44.04
C GLY A 666 5.42 -14.56 43.39
N GLU A 667 5.24 -13.23 43.45
CA GLU A 667 4.15 -12.55 42.77
C GLU A 667 4.25 -12.74 41.25
N LYS A 668 3.20 -13.27 40.64
CA LYS A 668 3.12 -13.48 39.20
C LYS A 668 2.38 -12.32 38.53
N VAL A 669 3.00 -11.76 37.49
CA VAL A 669 2.47 -10.65 36.70
C VAL A 669 2.29 -11.04 35.24
N THR A 670 1.40 -10.34 34.53
CA THR A 670 1.27 -10.43 33.08
C THR A 670 1.80 -9.15 32.46
N VAL A 671 2.68 -9.27 31.47
CA VAL A 671 3.21 -8.14 30.71
C VAL A 671 2.65 -8.23 29.30
N THR A 672 2.02 -7.15 28.85
CA THR A 672 1.56 -6.99 27.47
C THR A 672 2.30 -5.84 26.81
N VAL A 673 2.78 -6.05 25.59
CA VAL A 673 3.29 -5.01 24.70
C VAL A 673 2.33 -4.87 23.53
N THR A 674 1.83 -3.66 23.32
CA THR A 674 0.98 -3.31 22.16
C THR A 674 1.79 -2.42 21.24
N ASP A 675 1.98 -2.85 20.00
CA ASP A 675 2.73 -2.11 18.97
C ASP A 675 1.97 -0.86 18.47
N VAL A 676 2.42 -0.28 17.34
CA VAL A 676 1.78 0.88 16.71
C VAL A 676 0.55 0.53 15.84
N ALA A 677 0.39 -0.73 15.45
CA ALA A 677 -0.75 -1.27 14.70
C ALA A 677 -1.86 -1.83 15.61
N ASN A 678 -1.59 -1.91 16.91
CA ASN A 678 -2.38 -2.52 17.99
C ASN A 678 -2.32 -4.06 18.06
N ASN A 679 -1.32 -4.71 17.46
CA ASN A 679 -1.06 -6.13 17.72
C ASN A 679 -0.45 -6.28 19.12
N ILE A 680 -0.80 -7.37 19.82
CA ILE A 680 -0.48 -7.56 21.25
C ILE A 680 0.43 -8.77 21.45
N GLY A 681 1.67 -8.50 21.85
CA GLY A 681 2.60 -9.45 22.46
C GLY A 681 2.31 -9.62 23.94
N GLN A 682 2.45 -10.83 24.48
CA GLN A 682 2.24 -11.12 25.90
C GLN A 682 3.23 -12.14 26.45
N ASP A 683 3.75 -11.87 27.64
CA ASP A 683 4.58 -12.77 28.44
C ASP A 683 4.14 -12.71 29.93
N THR A 684 4.67 -13.58 30.78
CA THR A 684 4.43 -13.53 32.22
C THR A 684 5.71 -13.70 33.02
N ALA A 685 6.06 -12.68 33.80
CA ALA A 685 7.15 -12.74 34.76
C ALA A 685 6.64 -13.21 36.14
N THR A 686 7.56 -13.64 37.02
CA THR A 686 7.27 -13.97 38.42
C THR A 686 8.41 -13.42 39.25
N ALA A 687 8.09 -12.64 40.28
CA ALA A 687 9.08 -12.14 41.23
C ALA A 687 9.81 -13.33 41.86
N GLY A 688 11.12 -13.20 42.00
CA GLY A 688 11.92 -14.14 42.79
C GLY A 688 11.74 -13.84 44.27
N ASP A 689 12.87 -13.61 44.91
CA ASP A 689 13.00 -13.04 46.24
C ASP A 689 13.32 -11.55 46.06
N VAL A 690 12.45 -10.68 46.57
CA VAL A 690 12.48 -9.22 46.33
C VAL A 690 12.29 -8.39 47.60
N THR A 691 12.15 -9.05 48.77
CA THR A 691 12.25 -8.42 50.08
C THR A 691 13.71 -8.26 50.48
N ALA A 692 14.00 -7.28 51.34
CA ALA A 692 15.32 -7.13 51.93
C ALA A 692 15.28 -7.55 53.41
N PRO A 693 16.36 -8.13 53.96
CA PRO A 693 16.37 -8.63 55.34
C PRO A 693 16.07 -7.53 56.37
N GLU A 694 15.21 -7.84 57.33
CA GLU A 694 14.87 -6.98 58.48
C GLU A 694 15.66 -7.42 59.73
N LEU A 695 16.16 -6.45 60.50
CA LEU A 695 16.89 -6.72 61.75
C LEU A 695 15.90 -7.13 62.85
N GLU A 696 15.89 -8.41 63.23
CA GLU A 696 15.08 -8.91 64.35
C GLU A 696 15.64 -8.51 65.72
N SER A 697 16.97 -8.57 65.91
CA SER A 697 17.58 -8.25 67.21
C SER A 697 19.05 -7.81 67.16
N ALA A 698 19.49 -7.11 68.21
CA ALA A 698 20.88 -6.69 68.39
C ALA A 698 21.32 -6.95 69.84
N SER A 699 22.46 -7.61 70.04
CA SER A 699 22.99 -7.98 71.36
C SER A 699 24.52 -8.02 71.38
N VAL A 700 25.12 -8.32 72.54
CA VAL A 700 26.57 -8.60 72.64
C VAL A 700 26.80 -9.97 73.26
N ASN A 701 27.65 -10.79 72.63
CA ASN A 701 27.93 -12.16 73.07
C ASN A 701 28.92 -12.24 74.25
N GLU A 702 29.11 -13.44 74.81
CA GLU A 702 30.06 -13.69 75.92
C GLU A 702 31.49 -13.22 75.66
N ALA A 703 31.90 -13.13 74.38
CA ALA A 703 33.23 -12.71 73.95
C ALA A 703 33.38 -11.19 73.72
N GLY A 704 32.31 -10.41 73.90
CA GLY A 704 32.34 -8.95 73.71
C GLY A 704 32.24 -8.49 72.26
N GLN A 705 31.63 -9.30 71.38
CA GLN A 705 31.31 -8.95 69.99
C GLN A 705 29.83 -8.59 69.86
N VAL A 706 29.50 -7.66 68.97
CA VAL A 706 28.10 -7.36 68.63
C VAL A 706 27.55 -8.50 67.78
N ILE A 707 26.32 -8.90 68.08
CA ILE A 707 25.52 -9.85 67.32
C ILE A 707 24.32 -9.08 66.78
N LEU A 708 24.10 -9.18 65.47
CA LEU A 708 22.93 -8.64 64.78
C LEU A 708 22.24 -9.83 64.12
N ASP A 709 20.96 -10.02 64.42
CA ASP A 709 20.16 -11.16 63.98
C ASP A 709 19.08 -10.65 63.03
N PHE A 710 18.96 -11.28 61.86
CA PHE A 710 18.05 -10.90 60.77
C PHE A 710 17.01 -12.00 60.54
N ASP A 711 15.91 -11.70 59.84
CA ASP A 711 14.84 -12.65 59.58
C ASP A 711 15.18 -13.72 58.51
N GLU A 712 16.21 -13.49 57.69
CA GLU A 712 16.66 -14.40 56.62
C GLU A 712 18.19 -14.51 56.43
N ASP A 713 18.61 -15.49 55.61
CA ASP A 713 20.01 -15.84 55.35
C ASP A 713 20.73 -14.76 54.51
N LEU A 714 21.78 -14.14 55.05
CA LEU A 714 22.59 -13.13 54.35
C LEU A 714 23.66 -13.73 53.42
N ASP A 715 24.08 -13.00 52.38
CA ASP A 715 25.14 -13.44 51.47
C ASP A 715 26.54 -13.36 52.12
N PRO A 716 27.23 -14.51 52.34
CA PRO A 716 28.58 -14.53 52.88
C PRO A 716 29.66 -14.03 51.89
N ALA A 717 29.36 -13.86 50.61
CA ALA A 717 30.30 -13.38 49.60
C ALA A 717 30.44 -11.85 49.57
N ASN A 718 29.34 -11.14 49.83
CA ASN A 718 29.23 -9.68 49.72
C ASN A 718 29.05 -9.01 51.10
N LEU A 719 30.10 -9.06 51.92
CA LEU A 719 30.13 -8.36 53.21
C LEU A 719 30.61 -6.91 53.08
N PRO A 720 30.05 -5.97 53.88
CA PRO A 720 30.34 -4.56 53.75
C PRO A 720 31.73 -4.16 54.28
N ALA A 721 32.15 -2.95 53.94
CA ALA A 721 33.37 -2.35 54.50
C ALA A 721 33.23 -2.11 56.02
N LEU A 722 34.34 -2.20 56.77
CA LEU A 722 34.34 -2.11 58.24
C LEU A 722 33.82 -0.76 58.79
N ASP A 723 33.81 0.29 57.97
CA ASP A 723 33.33 1.64 58.30
C ASP A 723 31.84 1.87 57.99
N SER A 724 31.15 0.90 57.37
CA SER A 724 29.68 0.89 57.25
C SER A 724 28.97 0.70 58.60
N ILE A 725 29.63 0.01 59.54
CA ILE A 725 29.14 -0.19 60.90
C ILE A 725 29.94 0.69 61.87
N ILE A 726 29.23 1.54 62.60
CA ILE A 726 29.79 2.40 63.64
C ILE A 726 29.26 1.91 64.99
N VAL A 727 30.17 1.44 65.85
CA VAL A 727 29.86 1.10 67.24
C VAL A 727 30.38 2.20 68.15
N THR A 728 29.56 2.71 69.07
CA THR A 728 29.97 3.71 70.06
C THR A 728 29.59 3.30 71.48
N SER A 729 30.35 3.76 72.48
CA SER A 729 30.09 3.56 73.90
C SER A 729 30.26 4.87 74.65
N GLY A 730 29.24 5.30 75.38
CA GLY A 730 29.21 6.63 76.01
C GLY A 730 29.44 7.78 75.03
N GLY A 731 29.09 7.61 73.75
CA GLY A 731 29.35 8.55 72.66
C GLY A 731 30.77 8.52 72.07
N ASN A 732 31.65 7.62 72.50
CA ASN A 732 33.00 7.44 71.94
C ASN A 732 33.01 6.25 70.96
N PRO A 733 33.57 6.39 69.74
CA PRO A 733 33.62 5.28 68.78
C PRO A 733 34.61 4.19 69.20
N LEU A 734 34.17 2.93 69.06
CA LEU A 734 35.02 1.74 69.09
C LEU A 734 35.47 1.41 67.66
N VAL A 735 36.69 0.90 67.49
CA VAL A 735 37.19 0.54 66.16
C VAL A 735 36.62 -0.81 65.77
N VAL A 736 35.78 -0.87 64.72
CA VAL A 736 35.38 -2.14 64.10
C VAL A 736 36.59 -2.74 63.38
N THR A 737 36.88 -4.01 63.68
CA THR A 737 38.05 -4.75 63.17
C THR A 737 37.68 -5.99 62.36
N GLY A 738 36.42 -6.40 62.41
CA GLY A 738 35.88 -7.47 61.58
C GLY A 738 34.36 -7.44 61.54
N ILE A 739 33.80 -7.78 60.39
CA ILE A 739 32.39 -8.09 60.14
C ILE A 739 32.40 -9.47 59.49
N ALA A 740 31.59 -10.40 59.99
CA ALA A 740 31.48 -11.76 59.45
C ALA A 740 30.09 -12.32 59.77
N LEU A 741 29.55 -13.21 58.94
CA LEU A 741 28.37 -14.01 59.32
C LEU A 741 28.79 -15.11 60.30
N ASP A 742 27.87 -15.58 61.16
CA ASP A 742 28.11 -16.77 61.96
C ASP A 742 28.41 -17.98 61.07
N SER A 743 29.19 -18.93 61.59
CA SER A 743 29.64 -20.10 60.83
C SER A 743 28.52 -21.11 60.52
N VAL A 744 27.45 -21.12 61.32
CA VAL A 744 26.31 -22.05 61.24
C VAL A 744 25.06 -21.33 60.74
N ASP A 745 24.79 -20.14 61.26
CA ASP A 745 23.58 -19.36 61.00
C ASP A 745 23.91 -18.16 60.10
N LYS A 746 23.23 -17.96 58.95
CA LYS A 746 23.54 -16.84 58.03
C LYS A 746 22.65 -15.62 58.23
N ASN A 747 21.58 -15.76 59.00
CA ASN A 747 20.84 -14.65 59.60
C ASN A 747 21.70 -13.80 60.54
N VAL A 748 22.81 -14.33 61.07
CA VAL A 748 23.56 -13.67 62.15
C VAL A 748 24.84 -12.99 61.66
N VAL A 749 24.95 -11.66 61.82
CA VAL A 749 26.18 -10.88 61.65
C VAL A 749 26.91 -10.69 62.98
N ILE A 750 28.19 -11.03 63.01
CA ILE A 750 29.11 -10.84 64.14
C ILE A 750 30.06 -9.67 63.85
N VAL A 751 29.96 -8.59 64.63
CA VAL A 751 30.84 -7.42 64.53
C VAL A 751 31.86 -7.42 65.67
N THR A 752 33.14 -7.44 65.32
CA THR A 752 34.25 -7.48 66.27
C THR A 752 34.88 -6.11 66.43
N THR A 753 35.00 -5.62 67.66
CA THR A 753 35.58 -4.31 68.00
C THR A 753 36.93 -4.43 68.71
N ALA A 754 37.73 -3.36 68.65
CA ALA A 754 38.95 -3.18 69.43
C ALA A 754 38.91 -1.81 70.15
N PRO A 755 38.92 -1.76 71.51
CA PRO A 755 38.80 -2.90 72.43
C PRO A 755 37.47 -3.66 72.27
N PRO A 756 37.39 -4.93 72.74
CA PRO A 756 36.14 -5.67 72.80
C PRO A 756 35.15 -4.98 73.74
N ILE A 757 33.86 -5.28 73.59
CA ILE A 757 32.82 -4.74 74.45
C ILE A 757 32.87 -5.48 75.79
N TYR A 758 33.00 -4.72 76.87
CA TYR A 758 33.15 -5.26 78.21
C TYR A 758 31.81 -5.58 78.87
N GLN A 759 31.85 -6.44 79.88
CA GLN A 759 30.75 -6.67 80.80
C GLN A 759 30.30 -5.35 81.43
N GLY A 760 28.99 -5.07 81.42
CA GLY A 760 28.43 -3.87 82.03
C GLY A 760 28.64 -2.57 81.23
N GLN A 761 28.90 -2.69 79.93
CA GLN A 761 29.07 -1.56 79.00
C GLN A 761 27.84 -1.44 78.09
N ALA A 762 27.25 -0.24 77.96
CA ALA A 762 26.20 -0.01 76.97
C ALA A 762 26.81 0.51 75.67
N ILE A 763 26.21 0.15 74.53
CA ILE A 763 26.64 0.61 73.21
C ILE A 763 25.48 1.06 72.33
N ASP A 764 25.78 1.98 71.41
CA ASP A 764 24.93 2.28 70.26
C ASP A 764 25.65 1.74 69.01
N VAL A 765 24.96 0.91 68.21
CA VAL A 765 25.44 0.39 66.92
C VAL A 765 24.64 1.00 65.79
N LYS A 766 25.32 1.47 64.75
CA LYS A 766 24.69 2.04 63.57
C LYS A 766 25.25 1.37 62.32
N TYR A 767 24.38 0.82 61.49
CA TYR A 767 24.71 0.46 60.11
C TYR A 767 24.32 1.62 59.18
N THR A 768 25.09 1.82 58.12
CA THR A 768 24.75 2.77 57.06
C THR A 768 25.10 2.13 55.74
N ASP A 769 24.08 1.79 54.98
CA ASP A 769 24.21 1.59 53.54
C ASP A 769 24.66 2.92 52.91
N LEU A 770 25.69 2.83 52.06
CA LEU A 770 26.36 3.96 51.42
C LEU A 770 26.04 4.05 49.91
N SER A 771 25.21 3.14 49.40
CA SER A 771 24.84 3.00 48.00
C SER A 771 23.42 3.56 47.75
N VAL A 772 22.85 3.24 46.59
CA VAL A 772 21.43 3.51 46.25
C VAL A 772 20.91 2.35 45.40
N GLY A 773 20.17 1.44 46.03
CA GLY A 773 19.73 0.18 45.44
C GLY A 773 20.84 -0.87 45.42
N ASN A 774 20.42 -2.13 45.25
CA ASN A 774 21.21 -3.36 45.41
C ASN A 774 22.69 -3.26 44.97
N ASP A 775 23.60 -3.35 45.94
CA ASP A 775 25.05 -3.14 45.79
C ASP A 775 25.86 -4.26 46.48
N PRO A 776 26.82 -4.94 45.81
CA PRO A 776 27.66 -6.01 46.39
C PRO A 776 28.58 -5.63 47.58
N LYS A 777 28.34 -4.50 48.24
CA LYS A 777 29.05 -4.01 49.44
C LYS A 777 28.11 -3.52 50.53
N ALA A 778 26.80 -3.61 50.37
CA ALA A 778 25.85 -3.55 51.46
C ALA A 778 25.79 -4.91 52.18
N LEU A 779 25.22 -4.96 53.39
CA LEU A 779 24.63 -6.21 53.89
C LEU A 779 23.39 -6.51 53.05
N GLN A 780 23.28 -7.74 52.54
CA GLN A 780 22.22 -8.18 51.64
C GLN A 780 21.94 -9.67 51.80
N ASP A 781 20.77 -10.12 51.35
CA ASP A 781 20.42 -11.53 51.19
C ASP A 781 21.18 -12.21 50.03
N LEU A 782 20.85 -13.46 49.70
CA LEU A 782 21.42 -14.18 48.55
C LEU A 782 20.86 -13.74 47.18
N ALA A 783 19.75 -12.99 47.13
CA ALA A 783 19.20 -12.39 45.92
C ALA A 783 19.84 -11.02 45.59
N GLY A 784 20.53 -10.42 46.56
CA GLY A 784 21.18 -9.12 46.50
C GLY A 784 20.34 -7.96 47.02
N ASN A 785 19.25 -8.18 47.77
CA ASN A 785 18.44 -7.08 48.29
C ASN A 785 19.09 -6.45 49.54
N ASP A 786 19.32 -5.14 49.48
CA ASP A 786 20.13 -4.43 50.49
C ASP A 786 19.34 -4.10 51.77
N ILE A 787 19.94 -4.43 52.92
CA ILE A 787 19.40 -4.11 54.24
C ILE A 787 19.33 -2.59 54.45
N ALA A 788 18.20 -2.11 54.94
CA ALA A 788 18.01 -0.69 55.24
C ALA A 788 18.95 -0.18 56.35
N SER A 789 19.41 1.07 56.23
CA SER A 789 20.24 1.71 57.28
C SER A 789 19.51 1.83 58.62
N PHE A 790 20.04 1.19 59.68
CA PHE A 790 19.46 1.18 61.02
C PHE A 790 20.41 1.76 62.10
N SER A 791 19.86 2.03 63.29
CA SER A 791 20.63 2.45 64.46
C SER A 791 20.02 1.89 65.73
N GLU A 792 20.67 0.92 66.34
CA GLU A 792 20.21 0.22 67.53
C GLU A 792 21.03 0.52 68.77
N LYS A 793 20.40 0.36 69.94
CA LYS A 793 21.03 0.56 71.24
C LYS A 793 20.97 -0.70 72.07
N ILE A 794 22.13 -1.24 72.39
CA ILE A 794 22.26 -2.47 73.17
C ILE A 794 22.48 -2.08 74.64
N GLY A 795 21.49 -2.44 75.47
CA GLY A 795 21.48 -2.19 76.92
C GLY A 795 22.40 -3.13 77.71
N LEU A 796 22.23 -3.16 79.03
CA LEU A 796 23.01 -4.07 79.88
C LEU A 796 22.43 -5.49 79.91
N ALA A 797 21.12 -5.66 79.71
CA ALA A 797 20.47 -6.97 79.64
C ALA A 797 20.86 -7.74 78.37
N ASP A 798 20.98 -7.04 77.24
CA ASP A 798 21.36 -7.64 75.95
C ASP A 798 22.89 -7.74 75.79
N ASN A 799 23.66 -7.13 76.70
CA ASN A 799 25.11 -7.32 76.78
C ASN A 799 25.48 -8.51 77.68
N HIS A 800 25.65 -9.67 77.05
CA HIS A 800 26.05 -10.91 77.69
C HIS A 800 27.58 -11.06 77.82
N SER A 801 28.38 -10.01 77.56
CA SER A 801 29.84 -10.07 77.61
C SER A 801 30.34 -10.52 78.97
N THR A 802 31.25 -11.50 78.94
CA THR A 802 32.00 -11.96 80.11
C THR A 802 33.39 -11.29 80.21
N VAL A 803 33.75 -10.45 79.23
CA VAL A 803 35.05 -9.79 79.18
C VAL A 803 35.11 -8.73 80.29
N PRO A 804 35.97 -8.87 81.31
CA PRO A 804 35.97 -7.94 82.45
C PRO A 804 36.34 -6.54 82.00
N ASN A 805 35.54 -5.53 82.40
CA ASN A 805 35.84 -4.14 82.13
C ASN A 805 37.07 -3.70 82.96
N PRO A 806 38.23 -3.39 82.34
CA PRO A 806 39.45 -3.05 83.07
C PRO A 806 39.41 -1.64 83.66
N ASN A 807 38.48 -0.80 83.20
CA ASN A 807 38.34 0.57 83.67
C ASN A 807 37.35 0.67 84.84
N LEU A 808 36.28 -0.13 84.81
CA LEU A 808 35.27 -0.18 85.86
C LEU A 808 35.82 -0.93 87.08
N SER A 809 35.92 -0.26 88.23
CA SER A 809 36.53 -0.85 89.43
C SER A 809 35.86 -0.37 90.71
N ILE A 810 35.77 -1.27 91.69
CA ILE A 810 35.50 -0.92 93.09
C ILE A 810 36.82 -0.95 93.85
N ILE A 811 37.13 0.14 94.55
CA ILE A 811 38.37 0.31 95.31
C ILE A 811 38.00 0.64 96.76
N LEU A 812 38.54 -0.12 97.71
CA LEU A 812 38.52 0.27 99.12
C LEU A 812 39.53 1.40 99.33
N THR A 813 39.08 2.51 99.91
CA THR A 813 39.91 3.68 100.20
C THR A 813 40.32 3.74 101.66
N GLU A 814 39.54 3.15 102.57
CA GLU A 814 39.81 3.16 104.01
C GLU A 814 39.12 1.98 104.70
N VAL A 815 39.78 1.43 105.71
CA VAL A 815 39.21 0.58 106.78
C VAL A 815 39.85 1.16 108.05
N GLU A 816 39.10 1.90 108.86
CA GLU A 816 39.62 2.89 109.84
C GLU A 816 41.00 2.58 110.47
N GLY A 817 42.00 3.47 110.46
CA GLY A 817 42.00 4.90 110.06
C GLY A 817 43.29 5.40 109.38
N THR A 818 43.14 6.18 108.30
CA THR A 818 44.20 6.67 107.37
C THR A 818 45.10 5.63 106.67
N ASP A 819 45.13 4.38 107.14
CA ASP A 819 45.64 3.21 106.42
C ASP A 819 44.80 1.95 106.78
N PHE A 820 45.18 0.76 106.30
CA PHE A 820 44.44 -0.49 106.54
C PHE A 820 44.82 -1.16 107.89
N THR A 821 44.96 -0.37 108.95
CA THR A 821 45.31 -0.83 110.30
C THR A 821 44.31 -0.31 111.33
N VAL A 822 43.57 -1.25 111.95
CA VAL A 822 42.58 -0.94 112.99
C VAL A 822 43.24 -1.03 114.36
N ASN A 823 43.20 0.04 115.14
CA ASN A 823 43.84 0.15 116.43
C ASN A 823 42.92 -0.18 117.62
N ALA A 824 43.49 -0.32 118.82
CA ALA A 824 42.75 -0.68 120.04
C ALA A 824 41.62 0.29 120.44
N ASN A 825 41.63 1.55 119.99
CA ASN A 825 40.52 2.48 120.22
C ASN A 825 39.37 2.24 119.23
N GLU A 826 39.69 1.97 117.95
CA GLU A 826 38.72 1.66 116.88
C GLU A 826 38.06 0.28 117.06
N LEU A 827 38.65 -0.62 117.85
CA LEU A 827 37.97 -1.85 118.28
C LEU A 827 37.08 -1.66 119.53
N SER A 828 37.11 -0.50 120.20
CA SER A 828 36.52 -0.34 121.53
C SER A 828 35.04 0.06 121.55
N ASP A 829 34.52 0.60 120.45
CA ASP A 829 33.10 0.84 120.20
C ASP A 829 32.39 -0.36 119.56
N GLY A 830 33.16 -1.30 119.01
CA GLY A 830 32.68 -2.52 118.36
C GLY A 830 32.26 -2.33 116.90
N VAL A 831 32.63 -1.22 116.25
CA VAL A 831 32.25 -0.88 114.88
C VAL A 831 33.49 -0.56 114.05
N ILE A 832 33.59 -1.09 112.83
CA ILE A 832 34.64 -0.72 111.87
C ILE A 832 34.00 -0.01 110.68
N THR A 833 34.45 1.21 110.37
CA THR A 833 34.05 1.92 109.15
C THR A 833 34.91 1.49 107.97
N VAL A 834 34.27 1.00 106.92
CA VAL A 834 34.87 0.71 105.61
C VAL A 834 34.39 1.74 104.59
N LYS A 835 35.31 2.32 103.82
CA LYS A 835 34.99 3.28 102.75
C LYS A 835 35.57 2.83 101.43
N GLY A 836 34.90 3.19 100.35
CA GLY A 836 35.39 2.94 99.01
C GLY A 836 34.74 3.82 97.96
N VAL A 837 35.17 3.60 96.73
CA VAL A 837 34.65 4.26 95.54
C VAL A 837 34.50 3.26 94.40
N VAL A 838 33.38 3.36 93.69
CA VAL A 838 33.18 2.75 92.37
C VAL A 838 33.60 3.78 91.33
N ASN A 839 34.70 3.51 90.62
CA ASN A 839 35.30 4.41 89.64
C ASN A 839 34.86 4.07 88.21
N ASN A 840 34.88 5.10 87.35
CA ASN A 840 34.65 5.01 85.90
C ASN A 840 33.27 4.43 85.52
N LEU A 841 32.23 4.78 86.28
CA LEU A 841 30.84 4.65 85.87
C LEU A 841 30.58 5.48 84.61
N GLU A 842 29.80 4.95 83.66
CA GLU A 842 29.30 5.74 82.53
C GLU A 842 28.29 6.80 82.99
N VAL A 843 28.06 7.83 82.17
CA VAL A 843 27.15 8.96 82.50
C VAL A 843 25.71 8.52 82.76
N SER A 844 25.30 7.38 82.19
CA SER A 844 24.01 6.72 82.37
C SER A 844 23.95 5.78 83.59
N GLN A 845 25.07 5.55 84.29
CA GLN A 845 25.17 4.54 85.34
C GLN A 845 25.15 5.14 86.75
N SER A 846 24.72 4.32 87.71
CA SER A 846 24.65 4.60 89.14
C SER A 846 24.95 3.34 89.96
N VAL A 847 25.32 3.48 91.23
CA VAL A 847 25.48 2.32 92.12
C VAL A 847 24.18 2.09 92.88
N ASP A 848 23.59 0.92 92.72
CA ASP A 848 22.32 0.53 93.36
C ASP A 848 22.52 0.11 94.82
N GLN A 849 23.62 -0.61 95.07
CA GLN A 849 24.03 -1.03 96.41
C GLN A 849 25.51 -1.42 96.43
N VAL A 850 26.12 -1.36 97.61
CA VAL A 850 27.41 -2.00 97.90
C VAL A 850 27.26 -2.93 99.10
N VAL A 851 27.52 -4.22 98.89
CA VAL A 851 27.53 -5.24 99.94
C VAL A 851 28.97 -5.40 100.43
N VAL A 852 29.23 -4.96 101.65
CA VAL A 852 30.56 -5.03 102.28
C VAL A 852 30.58 -6.16 103.30
N THR A 853 31.57 -7.04 103.22
CA THR A 853 31.72 -8.20 104.12
C THR A 853 33.09 -8.21 104.76
N ILE A 854 33.15 -8.24 106.10
CA ILE A 854 34.36 -8.51 106.88
C ILE A 854 34.34 -9.98 107.30
N THR A 855 35.46 -10.68 107.11
CA THR A 855 35.66 -12.09 107.46
C THR A 855 36.82 -12.24 108.44
N SER A 856 36.62 -13.01 109.52
CA SER A 856 37.68 -13.40 110.46
C SER A 856 37.55 -14.87 110.81
N GLY A 857 38.54 -15.68 110.41
CA GLY A 857 38.49 -17.14 110.57
C GLY A 857 37.33 -17.76 109.78
N SER A 858 36.30 -18.22 110.49
CA SER A 858 35.05 -18.78 109.91
C SER A 858 33.82 -17.90 110.15
N GLU A 859 33.99 -16.73 110.75
CA GLU A 859 32.90 -15.80 111.06
C GLU A 859 32.91 -14.63 110.08
N THR A 860 31.72 -14.20 109.65
CA THR A 860 31.53 -13.09 108.72
C THR A 860 30.52 -12.09 109.27
N ARG A 861 30.71 -10.82 108.91
CA ARG A 861 29.72 -9.74 109.09
C ARG A 861 29.56 -9.01 107.77
N THR A 862 28.32 -8.80 107.37
CA THR A 862 27.96 -8.15 106.11
C THR A 862 27.02 -6.98 106.38
N ILE A 863 27.24 -5.87 105.68
CA ILE A 863 26.31 -4.74 105.61
C ILE A 863 26.06 -4.38 104.14
N THR A 864 24.89 -3.82 103.85
CA THR A 864 24.55 -3.30 102.52
C THR A 864 24.37 -1.80 102.62
N VAL A 865 25.21 -1.05 101.91
CA VAL A 865 25.01 0.37 101.62
C VAL A 865 24.02 0.45 100.45
N LEU A 866 22.94 1.22 100.59
CA LEU A 866 21.91 1.37 99.55
C LEU A 866 22.18 2.62 98.71
N ALA A 867 21.67 2.68 97.48
CA ALA A 867 21.85 3.79 96.52
C ALA A 867 21.74 5.21 97.11
N GLY A 868 20.83 5.43 98.07
CA GLY A 868 20.63 6.74 98.70
C GLY A 868 21.82 7.25 99.53
N ASP A 869 22.70 6.36 99.97
CA ASP A 869 23.90 6.65 100.76
C ASP A 869 25.19 6.62 99.92
N ILE A 870 25.07 6.46 98.59
CA ILE A 870 26.19 6.39 97.64
C ILE A 870 26.16 7.61 96.73
N VAL A 871 27.23 8.43 96.74
CA VAL A 871 27.28 9.70 95.99
C VAL A 871 28.46 9.68 95.02
N ASN A 872 28.19 9.78 93.72
CA ASN A 872 29.20 9.71 92.65
C ASN A 872 30.12 8.48 92.78
N GLY A 873 29.54 7.33 93.12
CA GLY A 873 30.26 6.08 93.36
C GLY A 873 30.96 5.97 94.71
N VAL A 874 31.06 7.03 95.51
CA VAL A 874 31.70 7.03 96.85
C VAL A 874 30.71 6.54 97.90
N TRP A 875 31.16 5.64 98.79
CA TRP A 875 30.35 4.99 99.82
C TRP A 875 31.11 4.81 101.14
N SER A 876 30.36 4.67 102.24
CA SER A 876 30.86 4.40 103.60
C SER A 876 29.94 3.38 104.28
N ALA A 877 30.50 2.49 105.09
CA ALA A 877 29.81 1.37 105.70
C ALA A 877 30.32 1.11 107.12
N ASP A 878 29.47 1.34 108.13
CA ASP A 878 29.78 1.17 109.54
C ASP A 878 29.36 -0.26 109.97
N ILE A 879 30.32 -1.16 110.22
CA ILE A 879 30.08 -2.59 110.43
C ILE A 879 30.24 -2.96 111.91
N ASP A 880 29.18 -3.44 112.57
CA ASP A 880 29.28 -4.04 113.90
C ASP A 880 30.11 -5.33 113.84
N VAL A 881 31.31 -5.25 114.42
CA VAL A 881 32.29 -6.34 114.54
C VAL A 881 32.40 -6.88 115.97
N SER A 882 31.53 -6.45 116.90
CA SER A 882 31.62 -6.79 118.33
C SER A 882 31.60 -8.28 118.67
N THR A 883 31.14 -9.14 117.74
CA THR A 883 31.20 -10.60 117.86
C THR A 883 32.24 -11.28 116.99
N LEU A 884 32.86 -10.57 116.04
CA LEU A 884 33.96 -11.15 115.27
C LEU A 884 35.17 -11.26 116.20
N GLY A 885 35.80 -12.44 116.25
CA GLY A 885 36.99 -12.70 117.05
C GLY A 885 38.26 -11.96 116.58
N LEU A 886 38.21 -10.63 116.48
CA LEU A 886 39.32 -9.80 116.00
C LEU A 886 40.44 -9.72 117.04
N SER A 887 41.66 -9.93 116.56
CA SER A 887 42.92 -9.87 117.32
C SER A 887 44.11 -9.65 116.39
N ASP A 888 45.26 -9.27 116.97
CA ASP A 888 46.55 -9.09 116.28
C ASP A 888 46.99 -10.30 115.43
N VAL A 889 46.51 -11.50 115.75
CA VAL A 889 46.78 -12.75 114.99
C VAL A 889 45.66 -13.17 114.03
N SER A 890 44.51 -12.50 114.02
CA SER A 890 43.29 -12.97 113.32
C SER A 890 43.31 -12.86 111.79
N ARG A 891 44.16 -12.00 111.22
CA ARG A 891 44.31 -11.74 109.77
C ARG A 891 42.96 -11.60 109.04
N PRO A 892 42.08 -10.67 109.45
CA PRO A 892 40.77 -10.51 108.84
C PRO A 892 40.90 -10.00 107.39
N THR A 893 39.90 -10.32 106.57
CA THR A 893 39.75 -9.78 105.21
C THR A 893 38.47 -8.96 105.10
N VAL A 894 38.45 -8.01 104.17
CA VAL A 894 37.27 -7.29 103.74
C VAL A 894 37.08 -7.45 102.23
N THR A 895 35.84 -7.67 101.83
CA THR A 895 35.39 -7.62 100.43
C THR A 895 34.24 -6.64 100.29
N ALA A 896 34.14 -5.99 99.13
CA ALA A 896 32.99 -5.18 98.77
C ALA A 896 32.51 -5.55 97.36
N VAL A 897 31.20 -5.76 97.22
CA VAL A 897 30.53 -6.07 95.95
C VAL A 897 29.58 -4.92 95.63
N ALA A 898 29.87 -4.15 94.58
CA ALA A 898 28.97 -3.11 94.08
C ALA A 898 28.05 -3.68 93.00
N THR A 899 26.75 -3.48 93.17
CA THR A 899 25.76 -3.64 92.09
C THR A 899 25.54 -2.28 91.43
N ILE A 900 25.80 -2.20 90.13
CA ILE A 900 25.73 -1.00 89.31
C ILE A 900 24.49 -1.11 88.44
N LYS A 901 23.68 -0.05 88.38
CA LYS A 901 22.52 0.09 87.50
C LYS A 901 22.75 1.10 86.40
N ASP A 902 22.22 0.83 85.21
CA ASP A 902 22.11 1.84 84.16
C ASP A 902 20.83 2.69 84.27
N GLY A 903 20.60 3.53 83.25
CA GLY A 903 19.47 4.44 83.17
C GLY A 903 18.12 3.79 82.83
N VAL A 904 18.08 2.49 82.51
CA VAL A 904 16.84 1.71 82.32
C VAL A 904 16.57 0.75 83.49
N GLY A 905 17.54 0.56 84.40
CA GLY A 905 17.40 -0.13 85.68
C GLY A 905 18.07 -1.50 85.75
N GLU A 906 18.80 -1.88 84.70
CA GLU A 906 19.47 -3.17 84.53
C GLU A 906 20.78 -3.20 85.31
N SER A 907 21.18 -4.36 85.83
CA SER A 907 22.19 -4.45 86.90
C SER A 907 23.37 -5.38 86.60
N VAL A 908 24.60 -4.88 86.76
CA VAL A 908 25.85 -5.66 86.77
C VAL A 908 26.48 -5.62 88.17
N SER A 909 27.27 -6.62 88.57
CA SER A 909 27.99 -6.60 89.85
C SER A 909 29.50 -6.76 89.69
N ILE A 910 30.27 -5.90 90.36
CA ILE A 910 31.73 -5.95 90.44
C ILE A 910 32.15 -6.16 91.90
N GLN A 911 33.30 -6.78 92.14
CA GLN A 911 33.80 -7.05 93.49
C GLN A 911 35.27 -6.71 93.66
N THR A 912 35.66 -6.34 94.88
CA THR A 912 37.07 -6.30 95.29
C THR A 912 37.61 -7.73 95.43
N GLN A 913 38.93 -7.87 95.42
CA GLN A 913 39.56 -9.07 95.99
C GLN A 913 39.42 -9.06 97.53
N ASP A 914 39.75 -10.18 98.18
CA ASP A 914 39.94 -10.26 99.63
C ASP A 914 41.10 -9.33 100.05
N ILE A 915 40.77 -8.15 100.58
CA ILE A 915 41.77 -7.21 101.09
C ILE A 915 41.97 -7.48 102.58
N GLY A 916 43.14 -7.99 102.94
CA GLY A 916 43.52 -8.19 104.34
C GLY A 916 43.84 -6.87 105.03
N PHE A 917 43.36 -6.69 106.26
CA PHE A 917 43.73 -5.56 107.12
C PHE A 917 44.38 -6.06 108.42
N VAL A 918 45.10 -5.18 109.10
CA VAL A 918 45.87 -5.52 110.31
C VAL A 918 45.15 -4.99 111.55
N ILE A 919 45.23 -5.73 112.65
CA ILE A 919 44.79 -5.29 113.97
C ILE A 919 46.02 -4.92 114.80
N ASP A 920 46.19 -3.64 115.16
CA ASP A 920 47.24 -3.20 116.09
C ASP A 920 46.68 -2.90 117.47
N THR A 921 47.08 -3.69 118.47
CA THR A 921 46.63 -3.49 119.85
C THR A 921 47.42 -2.43 120.63
N VAL A 922 48.39 -1.75 119.99
CA VAL A 922 49.27 -0.76 120.60
C VAL A 922 48.84 0.66 120.24
N ALA A 923 48.27 1.39 121.20
CA ALA A 923 47.85 2.78 121.01
C ALA A 923 49.03 3.76 120.88
N ASN A 924 49.54 3.97 119.65
CA ASN A 924 50.43 5.08 119.31
C ASN A 924 50.47 5.35 117.80
N ASP A 925 49.55 6.19 117.33
CA ASP A 925 49.57 6.70 115.96
C ASP A 925 50.66 7.80 115.83
N VAL A 926 51.59 7.61 114.89
CA VAL A 926 52.59 8.62 114.50
C VAL A 926 52.66 8.68 112.98
N LEU A 927 51.84 9.56 112.42
CA LEU A 927 51.87 10.11 111.04
C LEU A 927 53.20 9.88 110.31
N GLY A 928 53.18 8.92 109.38
CA GLY A 928 54.25 8.68 108.42
C GLY A 928 53.65 8.15 107.12
N ALA A 929 53.48 9.00 106.11
CA ALA A 929 52.86 8.62 104.85
C ALA A 929 53.61 7.45 104.17
N VAL A 930 52.96 6.28 104.11
CA VAL A 930 53.42 5.13 103.34
C VAL A 930 52.74 5.14 101.98
N SER A 931 53.49 5.51 100.95
CA SER A 931 53.06 5.33 99.56
C SER A 931 53.08 3.84 99.19
N LEU A 932 51.90 3.21 99.13
CA LEU A 932 51.73 1.90 98.52
C LEU A 932 51.45 2.07 97.02
N THR A 933 52.42 1.69 96.19
CA THR A 933 52.19 1.46 94.76
C THR A 933 51.53 0.10 94.57
N ALA A 934 50.32 0.08 94.01
CA ALA A 934 49.69 -1.14 93.52
C ALA A 934 50.48 -1.72 92.32
N GLY A 935 50.33 -3.03 92.10
CA GLY A 935 50.83 -3.76 90.94
C GLY A 935 49.69 -4.49 90.24
#